data_AF-A0AAD7MQF7-F1
#
_entry.id   AF-A0AAD7MQF7-F1
#
_cell.length_a   1.000
_cell.length_b   1.000
_cell.length_c   1.000
_cell.angle_alpha   90.00
_cell.angle_beta   90.00
_cell.angle_gamma   90.00
#
_symmetry.space_group_name_H-M   'P 1'
#
loop_
_entity.id
_entity.type
_entity.pdbx_description
1 polymer ?
#
loop_
_entity_poly.entity_id
_entity_poly.type
_entity_poly.pdbx_seq_one_letter_code
_entity_poly.pdbx_strand_id
1 'polypeptide(L)'
;MDLLGTVARENPSLASRLSTRLAKSLSQALSAGTPIVLDARSAAQVARIEEAGGPESAARKLWHKFVNEEDRSVSVDLARARLLNLPILKKSPIAAREYYSISHDNIMSLIDNSSERDGPPPPGGTDAIDLKTFSDKQLASLAFLLGGVGDARHVFGTIIHLHEPSNRLSVTQQKALRVHITLLDVKGHALARDLIMTSQDATEKLELRTTLFYLYTALIMSKYCIHRRFLEAVKAMEAKILQDPVNFLPWIQLDTRTASALQSVLRLWANLPPKSTESYISKHRYLHQDPDEHRRLRLEDEMQLYKQIKVFLPPSALWSRHPGLPGRSSAKVQEVAKHVKTSWIVNPSLFDSKEGPDTVLDAVDGDTFTVIRQIATFYLDHPVSKTNPFMPGGFAFGWVTAFFDSVIAAIASLGAKLRLDFIHGEIQSELLRIRAHPEARVAQGLPVVYMKVWLSNVPDYINGSLGTAVFVVPSLQDTRSSASANHLLNFPAFMAEPRSFAETYAHLQAKDFPSYLGCRAIYMEAIDVTSLAPVPLPRPNPELVPRAALYSWLTRIFLCTLISGKNPTLAKVIAPTTLVAFLHLLIHLHRVGYPGHWLGDFLGSLLGNALVTDIRPYTEHQENRKVQIRQNYQQLFIIVHNWPIVKLVMSPRIVTNWKGLSRNTG
;
A
#
# COMPACT_ATOMS: atom_id res chain seq x y z
N MET A 1 8.86 32.18 36.37
CA MET A 1 7.74 33.07 36.75
C MET A 1 8.22 34.28 37.56
N ASP A 2 9.13 34.13 38.52
CA ASP A 2 9.68 35.26 39.30
C ASP A 2 10.26 36.41 38.46
N LEU A 3 11.00 36.08 37.39
CA LEU A 3 11.55 37.07 36.46
C LEU A 3 10.46 37.92 35.78
N LEU A 4 9.31 37.32 35.45
CA LEU A 4 8.17 38.01 34.85
C LEU A 4 7.52 39.00 35.82
N GLY A 5 7.46 38.66 37.11
CA GLY A 5 6.93 39.56 38.14
C GLY A 5 7.82 40.78 38.40
N THR A 6 9.14 40.65 38.24
CA THR A 6 10.09 41.78 38.30
C THR A 6 9.97 42.64 37.04
N VAL A 7 10.00 42.03 35.86
CA VAL A 7 9.89 42.74 34.57
C VAL A 7 8.53 43.44 34.43
N ALA A 8 7.45 42.93 35.01
CA ALA A 8 6.14 43.59 35.01
C ALA A 8 6.14 44.95 35.72
N ARG A 9 6.99 45.12 36.75
CA ARG A 9 7.12 46.39 37.48
C ARG A 9 7.96 47.40 36.72
N GLU A 10 9.00 46.95 36.02
CA GLU A 10 9.96 47.81 35.34
C GLU A 10 9.57 48.13 33.88
N ASN A 11 8.94 47.17 33.19
CA ASN A 11 8.59 47.28 31.77
C ASN A 11 7.32 46.46 31.44
N PRO A 12 6.12 47.04 31.63
CA PRO A 12 4.84 46.37 31.44
C PRO A 12 4.64 45.81 30.01
N SER A 13 5.17 46.53 29.00
CA SER A 13 5.15 46.11 27.59
C SER A 13 5.97 44.84 27.36
N LEU A 14 7.19 44.79 27.87
CA LEU A 14 8.03 43.60 27.79
C LEU A 14 7.43 42.43 28.57
N ALA A 15 6.90 42.67 29.77
CA ALA A 15 6.23 41.66 30.58
C ALA A 15 5.01 41.04 29.88
N SER A 16 4.18 41.86 29.22
CA SER A 16 3.05 41.39 28.43
C SER A 16 3.47 40.48 27.28
N ARG A 17 4.53 40.84 26.53
CA ARG A 17 5.07 40.00 25.44
C ARG A 17 5.67 38.69 25.97
N LEU A 18 6.41 38.74 27.07
CA LEU A 18 7.01 37.56 27.69
C LEU A 18 5.94 36.64 28.27
N SER A 19 4.90 37.18 28.91
CA SER A 19 3.75 36.44 29.41
C SER A 19 3.00 35.74 28.26
N THR A 20 2.75 36.46 27.17
CA THR A 20 2.13 35.91 25.95
C THR A 20 2.96 34.75 25.37
N ARG A 21 4.29 34.90 25.32
CA ARG A 21 5.21 33.85 24.84
C ARG A 21 5.19 32.64 25.78
N LEU A 22 5.24 32.87 27.09
CA LEU A 22 5.22 31.80 28.08
C LEU A 22 3.90 31.03 28.04
N ALA A 23 2.75 31.71 28.02
CA ALA A 23 1.44 31.08 27.87
C ALA A 23 1.37 30.22 26.60
N LYS A 24 1.86 30.75 25.47
CA LYS A 24 1.95 29.96 24.23
C LYS A 24 2.87 28.75 24.36
N SER A 25 4.05 28.92 24.96
CA SER A 25 5.01 27.82 25.17
C SER A 25 4.45 26.73 26.08
N LEU A 26 3.74 27.10 27.15
CA LEU A 26 3.10 26.15 28.06
C LEU A 26 1.92 25.44 27.41
N SER A 27 1.03 26.15 26.70
CA SER A 27 -0.02 25.51 25.88
C SER A 27 0.56 24.55 24.84
N GLN A 28 1.67 24.92 24.21
CA GLN A 28 2.35 24.04 23.24
C GLN A 28 2.95 22.80 23.91
N ALA A 29 3.59 22.96 25.07
CA ALA A 29 4.15 21.83 25.83
C ALA A 29 3.05 20.90 26.36
N LEU A 30 1.93 21.45 26.85
CA LEU A 30 0.76 20.68 27.27
C LEU A 30 0.13 19.93 26.08
N SER A 31 -0.03 20.61 24.93
CA SER A 31 -0.51 20.00 23.68
C SER A 31 0.44 18.92 23.14
N ALA A 32 1.73 19.01 23.46
CA ALA A 32 2.73 17.99 23.14
C ALA A 32 2.75 16.83 24.16
N GLY A 33 1.83 16.81 25.13
CA GLY A 33 1.76 15.79 26.17
C GLY A 33 2.88 15.88 27.21
N THR A 34 3.57 17.02 27.31
CA THR A 34 4.57 17.24 28.36
C THR A 34 3.81 17.50 29.67
N PRO A 35 4.01 16.70 30.72
CA PRO A 35 3.40 16.96 32.01
C PRO A 35 3.96 18.28 32.56
N ILE A 36 3.08 19.27 32.73
CA ILE A 36 3.42 20.55 33.36
C ILE A 36 2.74 20.55 34.71
N VAL A 37 3.54 20.61 35.78
CA VAL A 37 3.04 20.87 37.12
C VAL A 37 3.31 22.33 37.43
N LEU A 38 2.27 23.15 37.44
CA LEU A 38 2.37 24.48 38.04
C LEU A 38 2.20 24.34 39.55
N ASP A 39 3.22 24.73 40.30
CA ASP A 39 3.06 24.85 41.75
C ASP A 39 2.09 26.00 42.09
N ALA A 40 1.54 25.97 43.32
CA ALA A 40 0.59 26.99 43.79
C ALA A 40 1.13 28.42 43.66
N ARG A 41 2.47 28.57 43.74
CA ARG A 41 3.16 29.86 43.61
C ARG A 41 3.14 30.38 42.18
N SER A 42 3.37 29.51 41.20
CA SER A 42 3.30 29.81 39.77
C SER A 42 1.88 30.11 39.33
N ALA A 43 0.88 29.38 39.85
CA ALA A 43 -0.54 29.66 39.61
C ALA A 43 -0.94 31.05 40.13
N ALA A 44 -0.52 31.41 41.34
CA ALA A 44 -0.74 32.74 41.91
C ALA A 44 -0.04 33.85 41.11
N GLN A 45 1.13 33.58 40.53
CA GLN A 45 1.84 34.51 39.66
C GLN A 45 1.15 34.70 38.30
N VAL A 46 0.58 33.64 37.72
CA VAL A 46 -0.26 33.73 36.50
C VAL A 46 -1.44 34.65 36.75
N ALA A 47 -2.19 34.43 37.84
CA ALA A 47 -3.35 35.25 38.19
C ALA A 47 -3.00 36.75 38.32
N ARG A 48 -1.86 37.08 38.95
CA ARG A 48 -1.39 38.48 39.03
C ARG A 48 -1.03 39.08 37.68
N ILE A 49 -0.43 38.30 36.79
CA ILE A 49 -0.09 38.75 35.44
C ILE A 49 -1.36 38.93 34.58
N GLU A 50 -2.39 38.11 34.78
CA GLU A 50 -3.72 38.27 34.16
C GLU A 50 -4.45 39.54 34.62
N GLU A 51 -4.36 39.89 35.91
CA GLU A 51 -4.92 41.14 36.44
C GLU A 51 -4.20 42.37 35.88
N ALA A 52 -2.86 42.34 35.79
CA ALA A 52 -2.06 43.47 35.31
C ALA A 52 -2.25 43.76 33.81
N GLY A 53 -2.63 42.77 33.00
CA GLY A 53 -2.85 42.93 31.56
C GLY A 53 -4.18 43.61 31.19
N GLY A 54 -5.10 43.77 32.13
CA GLY A 54 -6.48 44.18 31.85
C GLY A 54 -7.33 43.05 31.24
N PRO A 55 -8.67 43.17 31.30
CA PRO A 55 -9.61 42.09 31.00
C PRO A 55 -9.57 41.60 29.54
N GLU A 56 -9.10 42.41 28.59
CA GLU A 56 -9.07 42.06 27.17
C GLU A 56 -7.70 41.67 26.60
N SER A 57 -6.65 41.61 27.43
CA SER A 57 -5.30 41.34 26.90
C SER A 57 -5.19 39.97 26.22
N ALA A 58 -4.43 39.94 25.12
CA ALA A 58 -4.12 38.70 24.40
C ALA A 58 -3.45 37.65 25.31
N ALA A 59 -2.65 38.11 26.29
CA ALA A 59 -2.01 37.26 27.28
C ALA A 59 -3.04 36.55 28.17
N ARG A 60 -4.04 37.27 28.71
CA ARG A 60 -5.10 36.70 29.53
C ARG A 60 -5.97 35.70 28.78
N LYS A 61 -6.32 35.99 27.51
CA LYS A 61 -7.04 35.03 26.65
C LYS A 61 -6.25 33.73 26.44
N LEU A 62 -4.93 33.80 26.35
CA LEU A 62 -4.06 32.62 26.20
C LEU A 62 -3.90 31.85 27.51
N TRP A 63 -3.79 32.53 28.66
CA TRP A 63 -3.71 31.87 29.96
C TRP A 63 -5.02 31.18 30.34
N HIS A 64 -6.18 31.83 30.17
CA HIS A 64 -7.47 31.16 30.31
C HIS A 64 -7.59 29.95 29.39
N LYS A 65 -7.06 30.04 28.16
CA LYS A 65 -7.05 28.91 27.24
C LYS A 65 -6.15 27.78 27.75
N PHE A 66 -4.96 28.08 28.27
CA PHE A 66 -4.03 27.12 28.86
C PHE A 66 -4.62 26.40 30.08
N VAL A 67 -5.20 27.14 31.03
CA VAL A 67 -5.82 26.59 32.25
C VAL A 67 -7.00 25.67 31.88
N ASN A 68 -7.80 26.05 30.90
CA ASN A 68 -8.89 25.21 30.38
C ASN A 68 -8.42 24.08 29.44
N GLU A 69 -7.14 24.04 29.06
CA GLU A 69 -6.55 22.99 28.22
C GLU A 69 -6.06 21.78 29.04
N GLU A 70 -5.90 21.90 30.38
CA GLU A 70 -5.48 20.79 31.26
C GLU A 70 -6.49 19.62 31.25
N ASP A 71 -7.80 19.92 31.15
CA ASP A 71 -8.89 18.95 30.93
C ASP A 71 -8.89 18.32 29.52
N ARG A 72 -8.07 18.81 28.57
CA ARG A 72 -8.04 18.33 27.17
C ARG A 72 -6.99 17.26 26.89
N SER A 73 -6.15 16.85 27.83
CA SER A 73 -5.23 15.71 27.60
C SER A 73 -6.00 14.44 27.19
N VAL A 74 -7.12 14.14 27.86
CA VAL A 74 -8.10 13.10 27.49
C VAL A 74 -8.71 13.34 26.10
N SER A 75 -8.80 14.61 25.65
CA SER A 75 -9.28 14.98 24.33
C SER A 75 -8.27 14.75 23.20
N VAL A 76 -6.95 14.77 23.45
CA VAL A 76 -5.94 14.58 22.39
C VAL A 76 -5.87 13.13 21.95
N ASP A 77 -5.83 12.19 22.90
CA ASP A 77 -5.83 10.76 22.57
C ASP A 77 -7.14 10.35 21.91
N LEU A 78 -8.26 10.88 22.39
CA LEU A 78 -9.56 10.69 21.75
C LEU A 78 -9.60 11.30 20.34
N ALA A 79 -9.03 12.49 20.13
CA ALA A 79 -8.95 13.11 18.81
C ALA A 79 -8.05 12.31 17.86
N ARG A 80 -6.92 11.79 18.36
CA ARG A 80 -6.03 10.91 17.59
C ARG A 80 -6.75 9.60 17.22
N ALA A 81 -7.43 8.97 18.17
CA ALA A 81 -8.23 7.78 17.94
C ALA A 81 -9.35 8.03 16.91
N ARG A 82 -10.02 9.19 16.97
CA ARG A 82 -11.01 9.60 15.96
C ARG A 82 -10.37 9.78 14.59
N LEU A 83 -9.25 10.50 14.49
CA LEU A 83 -8.54 10.73 13.24
C LEU A 83 -8.10 9.41 12.58
N LEU A 84 -7.59 8.47 13.36
CA LEU A 84 -7.18 7.13 12.89
C LEU A 84 -8.34 6.30 12.30
N ASN A 85 -9.58 6.61 12.67
CA ASN A 85 -10.77 5.92 12.20
C ASN A 85 -11.46 6.63 11.03
N LEU A 86 -10.97 7.81 10.61
CA LEU A 86 -11.51 8.50 9.45
C LEU A 86 -10.92 7.92 8.15
N PRO A 87 -11.73 7.87 7.06
CA PRO A 87 -11.28 7.33 5.77
C PRO A 87 -10.22 8.23 5.13
N ILE A 88 -9.05 7.63 4.82
CA ILE A 88 -7.91 8.31 4.19
C ILE A 88 -8.13 8.44 2.69
N LEU A 89 -8.79 7.46 2.09
CA LEU A 89 -9.03 7.37 0.66
C LEU A 89 -10.46 7.80 0.27
N LYS A 90 -10.56 8.45 -0.88
CA LYS A 90 -11.80 8.70 -1.62
C LYS A 90 -12.27 7.36 -2.18
N LYS A 91 -13.58 7.17 -2.26
CA LYS A 91 -14.14 6.07 -3.05
C LYS A 91 -13.68 6.26 -4.51
N SER A 92 -13.24 5.17 -5.14
CA SER A 92 -12.87 5.21 -6.56
C SER A 92 -14.05 5.76 -7.37
N PRO A 93 -13.84 6.77 -8.23
CA PRO A 93 -14.88 7.26 -9.13
C PRO A 93 -15.14 6.29 -10.27
N ILE A 94 -14.23 5.35 -10.51
CA ILE A 94 -14.37 4.29 -11.50
C ILE A 94 -15.08 3.12 -10.80
N ALA A 95 -16.34 2.89 -11.18
CA ALA A 95 -17.09 1.71 -10.74
C ALA A 95 -16.60 0.41 -11.40
N ALA A 96 -15.65 0.51 -12.35
CA ALA A 96 -15.06 -0.66 -12.97
C ALA A 96 -14.30 -1.47 -11.92
N ARG A 97 -14.66 -2.76 -11.86
CA ARG A 97 -14.05 -3.74 -10.97
C ARG A 97 -12.69 -4.09 -11.57
N GLU A 98 -11.61 -3.51 -11.05
CA GLU A 98 -10.24 -3.97 -11.33
C GLU A 98 -10.01 -5.28 -10.57
N TYR A 99 -10.67 -6.33 -11.05
CA TYR A 99 -10.58 -7.66 -10.52
C TYR A 99 -9.48 -8.42 -11.25
N TYR A 100 -8.26 -8.26 -10.76
CA TYR A 100 -7.16 -9.16 -11.10
C TYR A 100 -7.11 -10.26 -10.05
N SER A 101 -7.59 -11.44 -10.41
CA SER A 101 -7.48 -12.63 -9.55
C SER A 101 -6.03 -13.05 -9.37
N ILE A 102 -5.21 -12.77 -10.37
CA ILE A 102 -3.81 -13.17 -10.48
C ILE A 102 -3.08 -11.94 -11.03
N SER A 103 -1.97 -11.57 -10.43
CA SER A 103 -1.20 -10.40 -10.87
C SER A 103 -0.50 -10.65 -12.22
N HIS A 104 -0.02 -9.58 -12.84
CA HIS A 104 0.62 -9.59 -14.16
C HIS A 104 2.05 -9.06 -14.11
N ASP A 105 2.60 -8.86 -12.91
CA ASP A 105 3.99 -8.46 -12.68
C ASP A 105 4.88 -9.65 -12.31
N ASN A 106 6.18 -9.49 -12.55
CA ASN A 106 7.15 -10.53 -12.22
C ASN A 106 7.27 -10.77 -10.73
N ILE A 107 7.57 -12.03 -10.38
CA ILE A 107 7.80 -12.41 -9.00
C ILE A 107 9.01 -11.63 -8.50
N MET A 108 8.85 -11.01 -7.34
CA MET A 108 9.87 -10.20 -6.68
C MET A 108 10.13 -10.82 -5.31
N SER A 109 11.40 -10.98 -4.97
CA SER A 109 11.84 -11.43 -3.65
C SER A 109 12.48 -10.30 -2.86
N LEU A 110 12.04 -10.10 -1.61
CA LEU A 110 12.62 -9.10 -0.70
C LEU A 110 14.04 -9.45 -0.22
N ILE A 111 14.56 -10.63 -0.58
CA ILE A 111 15.95 -11.04 -0.27
C ILE A 111 16.89 -10.67 -1.41
N ASP A 112 16.52 -10.95 -2.65
CA ASP A 112 17.41 -10.78 -3.80
C ASP A 112 17.13 -9.48 -4.57
N ASN A 113 15.94 -8.89 -4.38
CA ASN A 113 15.46 -7.72 -5.11
C ASN A 113 15.59 -7.87 -6.64
N SER A 114 15.45 -9.11 -7.11
CA SER A 114 15.35 -9.51 -8.51
C SER A 114 13.90 -9.41 -8.94
N SER A 115 13.50 -8.23 -9.42
CA SER A 115 12.41 -8.10 -10.37
C SER A 115 13.05 -7.56 -11.64
N GLU A 116 12.97 -8.33 -12.74
CA GLU A 116 13.38 -7.97 -14.11
C GLU A 116 14.32 -6.77 -14.22
N ARG A 117 15.61 -7.03 -14.08
CA ARG A 117 16.60 -6.10 -14.62
C ARG A 117 17.27 -6.78 -15.81
N ASP A 118 16.74 -6.52 -16.99
CA ASP A 118 17.48 -6.66 -18.25
C ASP A 118 18.56 -5.57 -18.42
N GLY A 119 18.87 -4.85 -17.35
CA GLY A 119 19.85 -3.78 -17.31
C GLY A 119 20.85 -3.92 -16.16
N PRO A 120 21.99 -3.21 -16.22
CA PRO A 120 22.95 -3.18 -15.11
C PRO A 120 22.25 -2.73 -13.81
N PRO A 121 22.65 -3.27 -12.65
CA PRO A 121 22.13 -2.79 -11.37
C PRO A 121 22.32 -1.27 -11.27
N PRO A 122 21.35 -0.56 -10.67
CA PRO A 122 21.38 0.89 -10.59
C PRO A 122 22.66 1.35 -9.90
N PRO A 123 23.13 2.58 -10.17
CA PRO A 123 24.26 3.18 -9.47
C PRO A 123 23.98 3.17 -7.96
N GLY A 124 24.68 2.32 -7.21
CA GLY A 124 24.40 2.06 -5.78
C GLY A 124 24.22 0.57 -5.42
N GLY A 125 24.10 -0.30 -6.42
CA GLY A 125 24.18 -1.76 -6.26
C GLY A 125 22.85 -2.48 -6.00
N THR A 126 23.01 -3.79 -5.86
CA THR A 126 22.15 -4.75 -5.16
C THR A 126 21.42 -4.23 -3.91
N ASP A 127 20.14 -3.82 -3.91
CA ASP A 127 19.40 -3.66 -2.63
C ASP A 127 19.03 -5.03 -1.99
N ALA A 128 19.77 -6.08 -2.38
CA ALA A 128 19.67 -7.44 -1.88
C ALA A 128 20.22 -7.56 -0.47
N ILE A 129 19.68 -8.51 0.29
CA ILE A 129 20.04 -8.77 1.67
C ILE A 129 21.01 -9.94 1.73
N ASP A 130 22.23 -9.68 2.18
CA ASP A 130 23.14 -10.75 2.60
C ASP A 130 22.96 -11.05 4.09
N LEU A 131 22.22 -12.13 4.38
CA LEU A 131 21.95 -12.58 5.76
C LEU A 131 23.23 -12.87 6.56
N LYS A 132 24.35 -13.19 5.91
CA LYS A 132 25.62 -13.50 6.61
C LYS A 132 26.21 -12.25 7.28
N THR A 133 25.89 -11.07 6.77
CA THR A 133 26.37 -9.79 7.31
C THR A 133 25.58 -9.34 8.54
N PHE A 134 24.47 -10.03 8.86
CA PHE A 134 23.59 -9.64 9.96
C PHE A 134 24.08 -10.24 11.28
N SER A 135 24.06 -9.42 12.33
CA SER A 135 24.25 -9.89 13.70
C SER A 135 23.08 -10.76 14.17
N ASP A 136 23.30 -11.59 15.19
CA ASP A 136 22.25 -12.44 15.78
C ASP A 136 21.01 -11.64 16.21
N LYS A 137 21.21 -10.43 16.75
CA LYS A 137 20.10 -9.54 17.13
C LYS A 137 19.26 -9.09 15.92
N GLN A 138 19.90 -8.80 14.79
CA GLN A 138 19.20 -8.43 13.56
C GLN A 138 18.47 -9.64 12.97
N LEU A 139 19.12 -10.81 12.95
CA LEU A 139 18.50 -12.06 12.48
C LEU A 139 17.31 -12.48 13.35
N ALA A 140 17.32 -12.18 14.64
CA ALA A 140 16.21 -12.45 15.56
C ALA A 140 15.02 -11.49 15.41
N SER A 141 15.13 -10.46 14.57
CA SER A 141 14.10 -9.43 14.38
C SER A 141 13.87 -9.09 12.90
N LEU A 142 14.15 -10.05 12.00
CA LEU A 142 13.98 -9.86 10.56
C LEU A 142 12.48 -9.80 10.21
N ALA A 143 12.02 -8.65 9.72
CA ALA A 143 10.62 -8.41 9.42
C ALA A 143 10.44 -7.81 8.03
N PHE A 144 9.49 -8.36 7.28
CA PHE A 144 9.12 -7.94 5.93
C PHE A 144 7.63 -7.63 5.87
N LEU A 145 7.23 -6.67 5.03
CA LEU A 145 5.82 -6.41 4.73
C LEU A 145 5.60 -6.43 3.23
N LEU A 146 4.56 -7.14 2.80
CA LEU A 146 4.06 -7.10 1.44
C LEU A 146 2.63 -6.55 1.46
N GLY A 147 2.44 -5.41 0.81
CA GLY A 147 1.15 -4.74 0.65
C GLY A 147 0.61 -4.93 -0.75
N GLY A 148 -0.70 -5.15 -0.88
CA GLY A 148 -1.32 -5.54 -2.16
C GLY A 148 -0.88 -6.95 -2.55
N VAL A 149 -0.99 -7.89 -1.61
CA VAL A 149 -0.45 -9.25 -1.73
C VAL A 149 -1.03 -10.00 -2.93
N GLY A 150 -2.32 -9.82 -3.22
CA GLY A 150 -2.98 -10.44 -4.36
C GLY A 150 -2.95 -11.97 -4.34
N ASP A 151 -2.01 -12.59 -5.05
CA ASP A 151 -1.82 -14.04 -5.12
C ASP A 151 -0.57 -14.52 -4.38
N ALA A 152 -0.02 -13.68 -3.50
CA ALA A 152 1.14 -13.98 -2.67
C ALA A 152 2.40 -14.44 -3.45
N ARG A 153 2.49 -14.24 -4.77
CA ARG A 153 3.69 -14.63 -5.55
C ARG A 153 4.98 -14.08 -4.96
N HIS A 154 4.96 -12.81 -4.55
CA HIS A 154 6.12 -12.14 -3.98
C HIS A 154 6.45 -12.66 -2.57
N VAL A 155 5.44 -13.10 -1.82
CA VAL A 155 5.61 -13.76 -0.52
C VAL A 155 6.31 -15.10 -0.73
N PHE A 156 5.79 -15.91 -1.66
CA PHE A 156 6.34 -17.21 -2.01
C PHE A 156 7.77 -17.10 -2.54
N GLY A 157 8.04 -16.16 -3.46
CA GLY A 157 9.38 -15.89 -3.97
C GLY A 157 10.34 -15.46 -2.87
N THR A 158 9.88 -14.64 -1.91
CA THR A 158 10.67 -14.24 -0.73
C THR A 158 10.99 -15.45 0.16
N ILE A 159 10.02 -16.33 0.44
CA ILE A 159 10.22 -17.56 1.24
C ILE A 159 11.22 -18.49 0.54
N ILE A 160 11.09 -18.69 -0.77
CA ILE A 160 12.02 -19.51 -1.56
C ILE A 160 13.44 -18.94 -1.46
N HIS A 161 13.62 -17.64 -1.68
CA HIS A 161 14.95 -17.00 -1.61
C HIS A 161 15.51 -16.87 -0.18
N LEU A 162 14.68 -17.01 0.86
CA LEU A 162 15.16 -17.13 2.24
C LEU A 162 15.78 -18.50 2.54
N HIS A 163 15.26 -19.55 1.90
CA HIS A 163 15.59 -20.93 2.22
C HIS A 163 17.09 -21.20 2.10
N GLU A 164 17.65 -20.97 0.91
CA GLU A 164 19.03 -21.32 0.59
C GLU A 164 20.06 -20.53 1.44
N PRO A 165 19.98 -19.18 1.54
CA PRO A 165 20.87 -18.40 2.38
C PRO A 165 20.75 -18.74 3.86
N SER A 166 19.56 -19.09 4.35
CA SER A 166 19.36 -19.45 5.76
C SER A 166 20.12 -20.72 6.16
N ASN A 167 20.24 -21.69 5.24
CA ASN A 167 20.99 -22.93 5.46
C ASN A 167 22.51 -22.72 5.41
N ARG A 168 22.97 -21.61 4.81
CA ARG A 168 24.40 -21.23 4.73
C ARG A 168 24.88 -20.37 5.90
N LEU A 169 24.00 -20.03 6.85
CA LEU A 169 24.37 -19.29 8.06
C LEU A 169 25.19 -20.16 9.02
N SER A 170 25.97 -19.54 9.90
CA SER A 170 26.63 -20.26 11.01
C SER A 170 25.60 -20.89 11.96
N VAL A 171 25.98 -21.92 12.72
CA VAL A 171 25.09 -22.59 13.67
C VAL A 171 24.42 -21.62 14.65
N THR A 172 25.17 -20.62 15.14
CA THR A 172 24.65 -19.59 16.05
C THR A 172 23.63 -18.70 15.35
N GLN A 173 23.94 -18.21 14.15
CA GLN A 173 23.04 -17.38 13.35
C GLN A 173 21.77 -18.14 12.95
N GLN A 174 21.87 -19.43 12.59
CA GLN A 174 20.71 -20.28 12.29
C GLN A 174 19.78 -20.43 13.49
N LYS A 175 20.31 -20.50 14.71
CA LYS A 175 19.51 -20.54 15.95
C LYS A 175 18.85 -19.19 16.24
N ALA A 176 19.55 -18.10 15.96
CA ALA A 176 19.06 -16.73 16.15
C ALA A 176 17.97 -16.33 15.13
N LEU A 177 18.01 -16.89 13.92
CA LEU A 177 17.13 -16.51 12.81
C LEU A 177 15.64 -16.61 13.18
N ARG A 178 14.93 -15.48 13.09
CA ARG A 178 13.47 -15.37 13.17
C ARG A 178 13.01 -14.43 12.07
N VAL A 179 12.12 -14.93 11.21
CA VAL A 179 11.60 -14.20 10.05
C VAL A 179 10.11 -13.99 10.21
N HIS A 180 9.70 -12.73 10.18
CA HIS A 180 8.31 -12.34 10.11
C HIS A 180 7.98 -11.77 8.74
N ILE A 181 6.89 -12.25 8.13
CA ILE A 181 6.35 -11.69 6.89
C ILE A 181 4.90 -11.25 7.16
N THR A 182 4.64 -9.94 7.09
CA THR A 182 3.30 -9.39 7.14
C THR A 182 2.70 -9.34 5.73
N LEU A 183 1.56 -9.99 5.54
CA LEU A 183 0.76 -10.01 4.32
C LEU A 183 -0.42 -9.05 4.51
N LEU A 184 -0.46 -7.96 3.76
CA LEU A 184 -1.48 -6.93 3.92
C LEU A 184 -2.24 -6.69 2.62
N ASP A 185 -3.57 -6.89 2.65
CA ASP A 185 -4.43 -6.64 1.50
C ASP A 185 -5.82 -6.12 1.91
N VAL A 186 -6.42 -5.32 1.04
CA VAL A 186 -7.81 -4.84 1.17
C VAL A 186 -8.83 -5.88 0.70
N LYS A 187 -8.38 -6.86 -0.10
CA LYS A 187 -9.18 -7.96 -0.65
C LYS A 187 -9.13 -9.16 0.30
N GLY A 188 -10.22 -9.40 1.01
CA GLY A 188 -10.32 -10.52 1.95
C GLY A 188 -10.19 -11.88 1.25
N HIS A 189 -10.70 -12.00 0.02
CA HIS A 189 -10.63 -13.25 -0.76
C HIS A 189 -9.22 -13.62 -1.20
N ALA A 190 -8.36 -12.62 -1.50
CA ALA A 190 -6.95 -12.82 -1.79
C ALA A 190 -6.24 -13.45 -0.58
N LEU A 191 -6.35 -12.81 0.58
CA LEU A 191 -5.75 -13.31 1.83
C LEU A 191 -6.29 -14.70 2.23
N ALA A 192 -7.58 -14.96 2.05
CA ALA A 192 -8.17 -16.28 2.32
C ALA A 192 -7.57 -17.36 1.41
N ARG A 193 -7.33 -17.05 0.14
CA ARG A 193 -6.74 -17.98 -0.81
C ARG A 193 -5.29 -18.26 -0.42
N ASP A 194 -4.53 -17.23 -0.11
CA ASP A 194 -3.14 -17.34 0.31
C ASP A 194 -3.01 -18.14 1.62
N LEU A 195 -3.96 -17.98 2.54
CA LEU A 195 -4.05 -18.79 3.76
C LEU A 195 -4.31 -20.26 3.45
N ILE A 196 -5.26 -20.57 2.56
CA ILE A 196 -5.53 -21.95 2.15
C ILE A 196 -4.28 -22.55 1.49
N MET A 197 -3.61 -21.81 0.62
CA MET A 197 -2.43 -22.29 -0.10
C MET A 197 -1.23 -22.55 0.81
N THR A 198 -0.97 -21.65 1.77
CA THR A 198 0.14 -21.78 2.72
C THR A 198 -0.10 -22.90 3.75
N SER A 199 -1.36 -23.18 4.08
CA SER A 199 -1.72 -24.18 5.10
C SER A 199 -1.79 -25.63 4.62
N GLN A 200 -1.54 -25.89 3.33
CA GLN A 200 -1.57 -27.25 2.81
C GLN A 200 -0.36 -28.05 3.30
N ASP A 201 -0.62 -29.27 3.76
CA ASP A 201 0.41 -30.21 4.19
C ASP A 201 1.17 -30.78 2.98
N ALA A 202 2.45 -31.11 3.19
CA ALA A 202 3.36 -31.71 2.21
C ALA A 202 3.00 -33.15 1.84
N THR A 203 2.02 -33.77 2.52
CA THR A 203 1.61 -35.15 2.28
C THR A 203 1.06 -35.33 0.85
N GLU A 204 1.87 -35.96 0.00
CA GLU A 204 1.69 -36.10 -1.44
C GLU A 204 0.32 -36.66 -1.86
N LYS A 205 -0.49 -35.81 -2.47
CA LYS A 205 -1.57 -36.25 -3.36
C LYS A 205 -1.47 -35.46 -4.65
N LEU A 206 -1.27 -36.15 -5.78
CA LEU A 206 -1.27 -35.55 -7.12
C LEU A 206 -2.50 -34.65 -7.36
N GLU A 207 -3.65 -35.05 -6.80
CA GLU A 207 -4.88 -34.25 -6.81
C GLU A 207 -4.76 -32.93 -6.03
N LEU A 208 -4.02 -32.88 -4.93
CA LEU A 208 -3.78 -31.65 -4.16
C LEU A 208 -2.92 -30.68 -4.96
N ARG A 209 -1.80 -31.14 -5.54
CA ARG A 209 -0.97 -30.34 -6.46
C ARG A 209 -1.80 -29.81 -7.64
N THR A 210 -2.63 -30.67 -8.23
CA THR A 210 -3.55 -30.26 -9.30
C THR A 210 -4.57 -29.22 -8.83
N THR A 211 -5.05 -29.32 -7.58
CA THR A 211 -5.97 -28.34 -7.00
C THR A 211 -5.29 -27.00 -6.78
N LEU A 212 -4.08 -26.98 -6.21
CA LEU A 212 -3.29 -25.76 -6.03
C LEU A 212 -2.96 -25.10 -7.37
N PHE A 213 -2.59 -25.90 -8.37
CA PHE A 213 -2.37 -25.40 -9.73
C PHE A 213 -3.58 -24.65 -10.28
N TYR A 214 -4.77 -25.25 -10.25
CA TYR A 214 -5.98 -24.59 -10.75
C TYR A 214 -6.43 -23.42 -9.88
N LEU A 215 -6.29 -23.52 -8.55
CA LEU A 215 -6.60 -22.44 -7.63
C LEU A 215 -5.78 -21.19 -7.96
N TYR A 216 -4.52 -21.39 -8.34
CA TYR A 216 -3.56 -20.35 -8.62
C TYR A 216 -3.65 -19.77 -10.03
N THR A 217 -4.05 -20.57 -11.03
CA THR A 217 -3.89 -20.19 -12.45
C THR A 217 -5.18 -20.18 -13.26
N ALA A 218 -6.26 -20.80 -12.78
CA ALA A 218 -7.40 -21.12 -13.62
C ALA A 218 -8.72 -20.51 -13.15
N LEU A 219 -9.55 -20.16 -14.14
CA LEU A 219 -10.90 -19.64 -13.95
C LEU A 219 -11.91 -20.72 -13.54
N ILE A 220 -11.66 -21.93 -14.02
CA ILE A 220 -12.50 -23.10 -13.81
C ILE A 220 -11.59 -24.28 -13.48
N MET A 221 -12.12 -25.26 -12.77
CA MET A 221 -11.37 -26.44 -12.36
C MET A 221 -12.25 -27.67 -12.31
N SER A 222 -11.61 -28.84 -12.29
CA SER A 222 -12.32 -30.10 -12.26
C SER A 222 -13.13 -30.26 -10.97
N LYS A 223 -14.27 -30.94 -11.07
CA LYS A 223 -15.19 -31.18 -9.95
C LYS A 223 -14.51 -31.85 -8.75
N TYR A 224 -13.55 -32.74 -8.99
CA TYR A 224 -12.84 -33.43 -7.90
C TYR A 224 -11.86 -32.50 -7.16
N CYS A 225 -11.23 -31.53 -7.83
CA CYS A 225 -10.39 -30.52 -7.19
C CYS A 225 -11.22 -29.65 -6.23
N ILE A 226 -12.44 -29.26 -6.63
CA ILE A 226 -13.29 -28.46 -5.74
C ILE A 226 -13.80 -29.28 -4.57
N HIS A 227 -14.58 -30.34 -4.82
CA HIS A 227 -15.35 -30.95 -3.74
C HIS A 227 -14.50 -31.77 -2.78
N ARG A 228 -13.45 -32.44 -3.26
CA ARG A 228 -12.62 -33.34 -2.43
C ARG A 228 -11.37 -32.68 -1.85
N ARG A 229 -11.00 -31.48 -2.31
CA ARG A 229 -9.75 -30.84 -1.87
C ARG A 229 -10.04 -29.43 -1.39
N PHE A 230 -10.47 -28.55 -2.28
CA PHE A 230 -10.65 -27.15 -1.95
C PHE A 230 -11.72 -26.91 -0.88
N LEU A 231 -12.94 -27.45 -1.05
CA LEU A 231 -14.02 -27.24 -0.08
C LEU A 231 -13.77 -27.94 1.27
N GLU A 232 -13.06 -29.07 1.28
CA GLU A 232 -12.62 -29.70 2.53
C GLU A 232 -11.62 -28.81 3.27
N ALA A 233 -10.63 -28.24 2.55
CA ALA A 233 -9.68 -27.30 3.12
C ALA A 233 -10.36 -26.02 3.63
N VAL A 234 -11.31 -25.46 2.88
CA VAL A 234 -12.10 -24.29 3.28
C VAL A 234 -12.87 -24.55 4.57
N LYS A 235 -13.61 -25.66 4.64
CA LYS A 235 -14.39 -26.02 5.84
C LYS A 235 -13.50 -26.29 7.05
N ALA A 236 -12.39 -26.99 6.84
CA ALA A 236 -11.42 -27.26 7.92
C ALA A 236 -10.79 -25.95 8.43
N MET A 237 -10.46 -25.02 7.53
CA MET A 237 -9.90 -23.72 7.89
C MET A 237 -10.93 -22.85 8.62
N GLU A 238 -12.17 -22.80 8.13
CA GLU A 238 -13.25 -22.07 8.80
C GLU A 238 -13.46 -22.57 10.23
N ALA A 239 -13.53 -23.89 10.43
CA ALA A 239 -13.69 -24.50 11.75
C ALA A 239 -12.51 -24.15 12.67
N LYS A 240 -11.28 -24.20 12.16
CA LYS A 240 -10.06 -23.83 12.89
C LYS A 240 -10.07 -22.38 13.35
N ILE A 241 -10.38 -21.44 12.47
CA ILE A 241 -10.45 -20.01 12.80
C ILE A 241 -11.60 -19.74 13.78
N LEU A 242 -12.72 -20.47 13.67
CA LEU A 242 -13.83 -20.34 14.62
C LEU A 242 -13.47 -20.83 16.02
N GLN A 243 -12.67 -21.90 16.12
CA GLN A 243 -12.25 -22.48 17.39
C GLN A 243 -11.20 -21.61 18.11
N ASP A 244 -10.15 -21.21 17.39
CA ASP A 244 -9.11 -20.32 17.91
C ASP A 244 -8.58 -19.41 16.79
N PRO A 245 -9.14 -18.20 16.65
CA PRO A 245 -8.75 -17.29 15.56
C PRO A 245 -7.30 -16.83 15.66
N VAL A 246 -6.67 -16.93 16.84
CA VAL A 246 -5.31 -16.40 17.09
C VAL A 246 -4.26 -17.50 16.97
N ASN A 247 -4.53 -18.73 17.44
CA ASN A 247 -3.52 -19.81 17.50
C ASN A 247 -3.87 -21.07 16.69
N PHE A 248 -4.73 -20.98 15.67
CA PHE A 248 -5.08 -22.14 14.86
C PHE A 248 -3.91 -22.80 14.10
N LEU A 249 -2.84 -22.04 13.82
CA LEU A 249 -1.57 -22.55 13.26
C LEU A 249 -0.39 -21.82 13.92
N PRO A 250 0.64 -22.52 14.47
CA PRO A 250 1.70 -21.89 15.27
C PRO A 250 2.55 -20.83 14.55
N TRP A 251 2.56 -20.86 13.22
CA TRP A 251 3.37 -19.97 12.37
C TRP A 251 2.50 -18.99 11.57
N ILE A 252 1.18 -18.98 11.77
CA ILE A 252 0.26 -17.98 11.17
C ILE A 252 -0.37 -17.16 12.30
N GLN A 253 -0.52 -15.86 12.05
CA GLN A 253 -1.10 -14.90 12.99
C GLN A 253 -2.22 -14.13 12.28
N LEU A 254 -3.37 -14.01 12.95
CA LEU A 254 -4.53 -13.23 12.50
C LEU A 254 -5.00 -12.34 13.65
N ASP A 255 -5.31 -11.07 13.35
CA ASP A 255 -6.10 -10.25 14.27
C ASP A 255 -7.59 -10.61 14.15
N THR A 256 -8.39 -10.23 15.16
CA THR A 256 -9.84 -10.54 15.19
C THR A 256 -10.59 -10.00 13.97
N ARG A 257 -10.18 -8.84 13.44
CA ARG A 257 -10.82 -8.20 12.29
C ARG A 257 -10.53 -8.97 11.01
N THR A 258 -9.30 -9.42 10.84
CA THR A 258 -8.85 -10.26 9.73
C THR A 258 -9.53 -11.60 9.81
N ALA A 259 -9.53 -12.27 10.97
CA ALA A 259 -10.24 -13.53 11.17
C ALA A 259 -11.72 -13.44 10.77
N SER A 260 -12.42 -12.39 11.18
CA SER A 260 -13.83 -12.16 10.81
C SER A 260 -14.03 -11.96 9.30
N ALA A 261 -13.13 -11.20 8.66
CA ALA A 261 -13.17 -10.99 7.21
C ALA A 261 -12.92 -12.30 6.44
N LEU A 262 -11.92 -13.09 6.86
CA LEU A 262 -11.62 -14.38 6.25
C LEU A 262 -12.77 -15.38 6.44
N GLN A 263 -13.38 -15.44 7.63
CA GLN A 263 -14.56 -16.29 7.87
C GLN A 263 -15.71 -15.95 6.92
N SER A 264 -15.96 -14.66 6.67
CA SER A 264 -17.02 -14.22 5.74
C SER A 264 -16.79 -14.71 4.32
N VAL A 265 -15.53 -14.69 3.85
CA VAL A 265 -15.13 -15.23 2.56
C VAL A 265 -15.21 -16.75 2.51
N LEU A 266 -14.68 -17.45 3.51
CA LEU A 266 -14.69 -18.91 3.56
C LEU A 266 -16.13 -19.47 3.53
N ARG A 267 -17.06 -18.81 4.23
CA ARG A 267 -18.50 -19.14 4.19
C ARG A 267 -19.12 -18.92 2.82
N LEU A 268 -18.76 -17.82 2.15
CA LEU A 268 -19.20 -17.58 0.77
C LEU A 268 -18.72 -18.72 -0.14
N TRP A 269 -17.44 -19.09 -0.09
CA TRP A 269 -16.89 -20.15 -0.93
C TRP A 269 -17.51 -21.51 -0.64
N ALA A 270 -17.77 -21.82 0.62
CA ALA A 270 -18.43 -23.06 1.04
C ALA A 270 -19.88 -23.17 0.53
N ASN A 271 -20.55 -22.04 0.32
CA ASN A 271 -21.97 -21.96 -0.04
C ASN A 271 -22.20 -21.22 -1.37
N LEU A 272 -21.20 -21.18 -2.24
CA LEU A 272 -21.27 -20.40 -3.48
C LEU A 272 -22.41 -20.95 -4.37
N PRO A 273 -23.36 -20.12 -4.80
CA PRO A 273 -24.42 -20.56 -5.70
C PRO A 273 -23.84 -21.12 -7.00
N PRO A 274 -24.47 -22.13 -7.62
CA PRO A 274 -24.01 -22.71 -8.88
C PRO A 274 -23.76 -21.64 -9.94
N LYS A 275 -22.57 -21.66 -10.55
CA LYS A 275 -22.18 -20.75 -11.64
C LYS A 275 -22.09 -21.52 -12.95
N SER A 276 -22.53 -20.88 -14.04
CA SER A 276 -22.45 -21.45 -15.38
C SER A 276 -21.01 -21.37 -15.89
N THR A 277 -20.33 -22.51 -15.93
CA THR A 277 -18.99 -22.67 -16.53
C THR A 277 -18.98 -22.21 -17.98
N GLU A 278 -20.03 -22.53 -18.75
CA GLU A 278 -20.17 -22.08 -20.14
C GLU A 278 -20.23 -20.55 -20.25
N SER A 279 -21.00 -19.89 -19.37
CA SER A 279 -21.06 -18.43 -19.36
C SER A 279 -19.70 -17.80 -19.08
N TYR A 280 -18.92 -18.36 -18.14
CA TYR A 280 -17.59 -17.83 -17.81
C TYR A 280 -16.59 -18.04 -18.96
N ILE A 281 -16.57 -19.23 -19.57
CA ILE A 281 -15.72 -19.52 -20.74
C ILE A 281 -16.05 -18.57 -21.89
N SER A 282 -17.34 -18.32 -22.15
CA SER A 282 -17.77 -17.46 -23.27
C SER A 282 -17.33 -16.00 -23.12
N LYS A 283 -17.13 -15.54 -21.88
CA LYS A 283 -16.70 -14.17 -21.55
C LYS A 283 -15.17 -14.03 -21.50
N HIS A 284 -14.42 -15.13 -21.41
CA HIS A 284 -12.97 -15.08 -21.33
C HIS A 284 -12.34 -14.92 -22.73
N ARG A 285 -11.79 -13.73 -22.99
CA ARG A 285 -10.97 -13.49 -24.18
C ARG A 285 -9.51 -13.70 -23.80
N TYR A 286 -8.87 -14.63 -24.50
CA TYR A 286 -7.44 -14.83 -24.37
C TYR A 286 -6.73 -13.73 -25.15
N LEU A 287 -6.05 -12.84 -24.43
CA LEU A 287 -5.18 -11.83 -25.02
C LEU A 287 -3.79 -12.44 -25.17
N HIS A 288 -3.32 -12.60 -26.40
CA HIS A 288 -1.99 -13.15 -26.67
C HIS A 288 -0.96 -12.03 -26.61
N GLN A 289 -0.01 -12.10 -25.68
CA GLN A 289 0.97 -11.03 -25.48
C GLN A 289 2.38 -11.35 -26.02
N ASP A 290 2.79 -12.63 -26.10
CA ASP A 290 4.15 -12.97 -26.57
C ASP A 290 4.30 -14.43 -27.08
N PRO A 291 4.47 -14.70 -28.39
CA PRO A 291 4.69 -16.04 -28.94
C PRO A 291 6.10 -16.59 -28.74
N ASP A 292 7.12 -15.74 -28.60
CA ASP A 292 8.52 -16.18 -28.55
C ASP A 292 8.88 -16.71 -27.16
N GLU A 293 8.35 -16.10 -26.10
CA GLU A 293 8.47 -16.63 -24.74
C GLU A 293 7.82 -18.01 -24.60
N HIS A 294 6.68 -18.26 -25.25
CA HIS A 294 6.03 -19.57 -25.18
C HIS A 294 6.90 -20.65 -25.76
N ARG A 295 7.63 -20.33 -26.85
CA ARG A 295 8.62 -21.22 -27.47
C ARG A 295 9.80 -21.51 -26.58
N ARG A 296 10.30 -20.49 -25.89
CA ARG A 296 11.36 -20.67 -24.89
C ARG A 296 10.93 -21.65 -23.79
N LEU A 297 9.67 -21.57 -23.36
CA LEU A 297 9.11 -22.38 -22.26
C LEU A 297 8.45 -23.70 -22.69
N ARG A 298 8.39 -23.97 -24.00
CA ARG A 298 7.73 -25.14 -24.63
C ARG A 298 6.24 -25.24 -24.28
N LEU A 299 5.53 -24.11 -24.25
CA LEU A 299 4.11 -24.01 -23.87
C LEU A 299 3.16 -23.89 -25.07
N GLU A 300 3.66 -23.92 -26.31
CA GLU A 300 2.86 -23.60 -27.50
C GLU A 300 1.73 -24.61 -27.73
N ASP A 301 2.01 -25.89 -27.55
CA ASP A 301 1.01 -26.95 -27.73
C ASP A 301 -0.15 -26.78 -26.74
N GLU A 302 0.16 -26.47 -25.49
CA GLU A 302 -0.86 -26.22 -24.47
C GLU A 302 -1.59 -24.91 -24.75
N MET A 303 -0.91 -23.85 -25.19
CA MET A 303 -1.54 -22.59 -25.58
C MET A 303 -2.55 -22.79 -26.73
N GLN A 304 -2.16 -23.52 -27.79
CA GLN A 304 -3.05 -23.76 -28.94
C GLN A 304 -4.28 -24.58 -28.54
N LEU A 305 -4.12 -25.52 -27.61
CA LEU A 305 -5.24 -26.23 -27.03
C LEU A 305 -6.08 -25.31 -26.15
N TYR A 306 -5.46 -24.51 -25.28
CA TYR A 306 -6.12 -23.57 -24.37
C TYR A 306 -7.00 -22.60 -25.14
N LYS A 307 -6.57 -22.10 -26.30
CA LYS A 307 -7.41 -21.22 -27.16
C LYS A 307 -8.77 -21.84 -27.51
N GLN A 308 -8.83 -23.18 -27.61
CA GLN A 308 -10.04 -23.92 -28.00
C GLN A 308 -10.89 -24.35 -26.79
N ILE A 309 -10.25 -24.78 -25.68
CA ILE A 309 -10.96 -25.36 -24.53
C ILE A 309 -10.97 -24.49 -23.26
N LYS A 310 -10.15 -23.44 -23.22
CA LYS A 310 -9.98 -22.47 -22.12
C LYS A 310 -9.67 -23.10 -20.75
N VAL A 311 -8.94 -24.20 -20.75
CA VAL A 311 -8.43 -24.87 -19.53
C VAL A 311 -6.99 -25.30 -19.70
N PHE A 312 -6.24 -25.23 -18.61
CA PHE A 312 -4.93 -25.86 -18.53
C PHE A 312 -5.07 -27.37 -18.37
N LEU A 313 -4.06 -28.12 -18.82
CA LEU A 313 -4.08 -29.57 -18.75
C LEU A 313 -3.71 -30.04 -17.32
N PRO A 314 -4.46 -30.99 -16.75
CA PRO A 314 -4.02 -31.67 -15.55
C PRO A 314 -2.81 -32.58 -15.87
N PRO A 315 -2.08 -33.07 -14.85
CA PRO A 315 -1.02 -34.06 -15.07
C PRO A 315 -1.56 -35.28 -15.81
N SER A 316 -0.71 -35.89 -16.64
CA SER A 316 -1.10 -37.00 -17.53
C SER A 316 -1.72 -38.20 -16.81
N ALA A 317 -1.28 -38.48 -15.57
CA ALA A 317 -1.85 -39.51 -14.72
C ALA A 317 -3.34 -39.28 -14.36
N LEU A 318 -3.89 -38.09 -14.59
CA LEU A 318 -5.30 -37.75 -14.37
C LEU A 318 -6.10 -37.64 -15.68
N TRP A 319 -5.49 -37.81 -16.86
CA TRP A 319 -6.18 -37.67 -18.15
C TRP A 319 -7.30 -38.69 -18.34
N SER A 320 -7.19 -39.88 -17.76
CA SER A 320 -8.25 -40.91 -17.80
C SER A 320 -9.58 -40.47 -17.18
N ARG A 321 -9.58 -39.40 -16.38
CA ARG A 321 -10.78 -38.81 -15.77
C ARG A 321 -11.49 -37.80 -16.68
N HIS A 322 -10.91 -37.51 -17.84
CA HIS A 322 -11.33 -36.45 -18.75
C HIS A 322 -11.48 -37.01 -20.17
N PRO A 323 -12.71 -37.36 -20.59
CA PRO A 323 -13.00 -37.87 -21.92
C PRO A 323 -12.40 -36.97 -23.01
N GLY A 324 -11.73 -37.60 -23.96
CA GLY A 324 -11.07 -36.94 -25.08
C GLY A 324 -9.62 -36.49 -24.83
N LEU A 325 -9.12 -36.39 -23.59
CA LEU A 325 -7.71 -36.08 -23.32
C LEU A 325 -6.78 -37.30 -23.54
N PRO A 326 -5.57 -37.11 -24.09
CA PRO A 326 -4.99 -35.85 -24.59
C PRO A 326 -5.29 -35.55 -26.07
N GLY A 327 -6.25 -36.27 -26.66
CA GLY A 327 -6.51 -36.30 -28.09
C GLY A 327 -6.47 -34.90 -28.74
N ARG A 328 -5.64 -34.78 -29.78
CA ARG A 328 -5.38 -33.52 -30.49
C ARG A 328 -6.20 -33.36 -31.77
N SER A 329 -6.96 -34.38 -32.17
CA SER A 329 -7.84 -34.26 -33.34
C SER A 329 -9.00 -33.31 -33.04
N SER A 330 -9.53 -32.65 -34.07
CA SER A 330 -10.66 -31.71 -33.91
C SER A 330 -11.85 -32.34 -33.16
N ALA A 331 -12.18 -33.60 -33.48
CA ALA A 331 -13.23 -34.35 -32.79
C ALA A 331 -12.93 -34.54 -31.28
N LYS A 332 -11.68 -34.86 -30.93
CA LYS A 332 -11.27 -35.03 -29.52
C LYS A 332 -11.26 -33.71 -28.77
N VAL A 333 -10.83 -32.61 -29.40
CA VAL A 333 -10.87 -31.28 -28.80
C VAL A 333 -12.32 -30.84 -28.53
N GLN A 334 -13.24 -31.10 -29.47
CA GLN A 334 -14.68 -30.83 -29.26
C GLN A 334 -15.28 -31.68 -28.13
N GLU A 335 -14.88 -32.96 -28.03
CA GLU A 335 -15.27 -33.85 -26.93
C GLU A 335 -14.83 -33.28 -25.57
N VAL A 336 -13.57 -32.84 -25.45
CA VAL A 336 -13.02 -32.21 -24.24
C VAL A 336 -13.73 -30.89 -23.93
N ALA A 337 -13.94 -30.02 -24.93
CA ALA A 337 -14.64 -28.74 -24.73
C ALA A 337 -16.05 -28.95 -24.17
N LYS A 338 -16.80 -29.93 -24.70
CA LYS A 338 -18.12 -30.30 -24.19
C LYS A 338 -18.05 -30.85 -22.76
N HIS A 339 -17.08 -31.72 -22.49
CA HIS A 339 -16.86 -32.26 -21.14
C HIS A 339 -16.54 -31.16 -20.12
N VAL A 340 -15.65 -30.23 -20.45
CA VAL A 340 -15.27 -29.09 -19.60
C VAL A 340 -16.49 -28.23 -19.27
N LYS A 341 -17.24 -27.80 -20.29
CA LYS A 341 -18.44 -26.95 -20.11
C LYS A 341 -19.50 -27.56 -19.18
N THR A 342 -19.60 -28.90 -19.15
CA THR A 342 -20.67 -29.61 -18.45
C THR A 342 -20.26 -30.17 -17.09
N SER A 343 -18.98 -30.44 -16.86
CA SER A 343 -18.51 -31.15 -15.66
C SER A 343 -17.51 -30.37 -14.80
N TRP A 344 -16.91 -29.31 -15.34
CA TRP A 344 -16.03 -28.43 -14.58
C TRP A 344 -16.82 -27.30 -13.96
N ILE A 345 -16.25 -26.68 -12.94
CA ILE A 345 -16.91 -25.69 -12.09
C ILE A 345 -16.00 -24.47 -11.98
N VAL A 346 -16.62 -23.28 -11.91
CA VAL A 346 -15.92 -22.01 -11.70
C VAL A 346 -15.13 -22.05 -10.39
N ASN A 347 -13.90 -21.55 -10.43
CA ASN A 347 -13.02 -21.47 -9.28
C ASN A 347 -13.65 -20.56 -8.20
N PRO A 348 -14.05 -21.10 -7.03
CA PRO A 348 -14.76 -20.30 -6.02
C PRO A 348 -13.86 -19.26 -5.35
N SER A 349 -12.53 -19.40 -5.43
CA SER A 349 -11.60 -18.42 -4.85
C SER A 349 -11.60 -17.05 -5.54
N LEU A 350 -12.26 -16.96 -6.70
CA LEU A 350 -12.42 -15.73 -7.49
C LEU A 350 -13.55 -14.81 -6.98
N PHE A 351 -14.18 -15.12 -5.84
CA PHE A 351 -15.34 -14.38 -5.34
C PHE A 351 -15.05 -13.76 -3.98
N ASP A 352 -15.46 -12.50 -3.80
CA ASP A 352 -15.43 -11.78 -2.52
C ASP A 352 -16.82 -11.62 -1.91
N SER A 353 -16.90 -11.75 -0.58
CA SER A 353 -18.07 -11.45 0.23
C SER A 353 -18.65 -10.04 0.02
N LYS A 354 -17.80 -9.03 -0.23
CA LYS A 354 -18.22 -7.63 -0.41
C LYS A 354 -18.83 -7.36 -1.77
N GLU A 355 -18.44 -8.12 -2.78
CA GLU A 355 -18.90 -7.93 -4.16
C GLU A 355 -20.18 -8.74 -4.44
N GLY A 356 -20.43 -9.78 -3.64
CA GLY A 356 -21.61 -10.63 -3.72
C GLY A 356 -21.45 -11.78 -4.73
N PRO A 357 -22.33 -12.79 -4.67
CA PRO A 357 -22.21 -13.97 -5.51
C PRO A 357 -22.40 -13.64 -6.99
N ASP A 358 -23.15 -12.60 -7.33
CA ASP A 358 -23.48 -12.21 -8.72
C ASP A 358 -22.45 -11.27 -9.34
N THR A 359 -21.26 -11.20 -8.74
CA THR A 359 -20.11 -10.54 -9.35
C THR A 359 -19.76 -11.26 -10.65
N VAL A 360 -20.32 -10.73 -11.74
CA VAL A 360 -19.87 -11.05 -13.08
C VAL A 360 -18.48 -10.43 -13.20
N LEU A 361 -17.48 -11.28 -13.51
CA LEU A 361 -16.22 -10.80 -14.06
C LEU A 361 -16.55 -10.20 -15.43
N ASP A 362 -16.89 -8.91 -15.47
CA ASP A 362 -17.42 -8.25 -16.67
C ASP A 362 -16.40 -8.17 -17.82
N ALA A 363 -15.12 -8.45 -17.53
CA ALA A 363 -14.16 -8.94 -18.50
C ALA A 363 -13.08 -9.75 -17.77
N VAL A 364 -12.90 -11.03 -18.14
CA VAL A 364 -11.69 -11.79 -17.81
C VAL A 364 -10.74 -11.70 -19.00
N ASP A 365 -10.52 -10.48 -19.47
CA ASP A 365 -9.63 -10.22 -20.59
C ASP A 365 -8.22 -10.17 -20.01
N GLY A 366 -7.40 -11.15 -20.37
CA GLY A 366 -6.06 -11.30 -19.82
C GLY A 366 -5.31 -12.49 -20.41
N ASP A 367 -3.99 -12.42 -20.34
CA ASP A 367 -3.12 -13.51 -20.73
C ASP A 367 -2.92 -14.46 -19.53
N THR A 368 -3.67 -15.57 -19.52
CA THR A 368 -3.61 -16.56 -18.45
C THR A 368 -2.27 -17.27 -18.36
N PHE A 369 -1.44 -17.21 -19.42
CA PHE A 369 -0.09 -17.76 -19.39
C PHE A 369 0.91 -16.82 -18.73
N THR A 370 0.57 -15.54 -18.49
CA THR A 370 1.50 -14.57 -17.87
C THR A 370 2.03 -15.07 -16.52
N VAL A 371 1.16 -15.61 -15.65
CA VAL A 371 1.60 -16.17 -14.37
C VAL A 371 2.54 -17.38 -14.54
N ILE A 372 2.31 -18.19 -15.57
CA ILE A 372 3.18 -19.35 -15.87
C ILE A 372 4.55 -18.87 -16.31
N ARG A 373 4.60 -17.85 -17.18
CA ARG A 373 5.86 -17.24 -17.62
C ARG A 373 6.62 -16.61 -16.47
N GLN A 374 5.93 -15.90 -15.59
CA GLN A 374 6.53 -15.27 -14.41
C GLN A 374 7.10 -16.27 -13.43
N ILE A 375 6.40 -17.37 -13.19
CA ILE A 375 6.92 -18.49 -12.40
C ILE A 375 8.15 -19.10 -13.09
N ALA A 376 8.06 -19.36 -14.40
CA ALA A 376 9.14 -19.97 -15.15
C ALA A 376 10.38 -19.09 -15.18
N THR A 377 10.25 -17.78 -15.44
CA THR A 377 11.33 -16.80 -15.41
C THR A 377 11.94 -16.71 -14.01
N PHE A 378 11.12 -16.57 -12.96
CA PHE A 378 11.61 -16.61 -11.58
C PHE A 378 12.44 -17.87 -11.28
N TYR A 379 11.99 -19.03 -11.77
CA TYR A 379 12.71 -20.29 -11.59
C TYR A 379 14.02 -20.33 -12.40
N LEU A 380 13.98 -19.95 -13.67
CA LEU A 380 15.13 -19.97 -14.57
C LEU A 380 16.24 -19.01 -14.12
N ASP A 381 15.87 -17.89 -13.51
CA ASP A 381 16.83 -16.91 -12.99
C ASP A 381 17.40 -17.30 -11.61
N HIS A 382 16.74 -18.21 -10.89
CA HIS A 382 17.18 -18.66 -9.57
C HIS A 382 18.38 -19.63 -9.67
N PRO A 383 19.45 -19.45 -8.87
CA PRO A 383 20.59 -20.38 -8.81
C PRO A 383 20.28 -21.86 -8.58
N VAL A 384 19.16 -22.18 -7.90
CA VAL A 384 18.73 -23.56 -7.59
C VAL A 384 18.28 -24.31 -8.86
N SER A 385 17.75 -23.63 -9.87
CA SER A 385 17.38 -24.26 -11.15
C SER A 385 18.58 -24.81 -11.91
N LYS A 386 19.79 -24.26 -11.70
CA LYS A 386 21.04 -24.77 -12.28
C LYS A 386 21.44 -26.15 -11.74
N THR A 387 20.89 -26.56 -10.59
CA THR A 387 21.18 -27.85 -9.94
C THR A 387 20.09 -28.90 -10.14
N ASN A 388 18.93 -28.53 -10.67
CA ASN A 388 17.84 -29.47 -10.95
C ASN A 388 17.72 -29.71 -12.46
N PRO A 389 18.18 -30.86 -12.99
CA PRO A 389 18.12 -31.18 -14.43
C PRO A 389 16.68 -31.37 -14.94
N PHE A 390 15.69 -31.39 -14.04
CA PHE A 390 14.28 -31.51 -14.38
C PHE A 390 13.70 -30.14 -14.73
N MET A 391 13.90 -29.69 -15.97
CA MET A 391 12.98 -28.71 -16.56
C MET A 391 11.58 -29.32 -16.49
N PRO A 392 10.62 -28.73 -15.77
CA PRO A 392 9.25 -29.25 -15.74
C PRO A 392 8.72 -29.16 -17.18
N GLY A 393 8.77 -30.25 -17.92
CA GLY A 393 8.59 -30.21 -19.37
C GLY A 393 7.22 -29.70 -19.82
N GLY A 394 7.17 -28.99 -20.95
CA GLY A 394 6.07 -28.89 -21.93
C GLY A 394 4.70 -28.33 -21.50
N PHE A 395 4.42 -28.18 -20.21
CA PHE A 395 3.09 -27.84 -19.70
C PHE A 395 3.14 -26.93 -18.47
N ALA A 396 2.15 -26.06 -18.34
CA ALA A 396 1.95 -25.11 -17.25
C ALA A 396 1.95 -25.79 -15.86
N PHE A 397 1.35 -26.98 -15.77
CA PHE A 397 1.30 -27.76 -14.52
C PHE A 397 2.69 -28.02 -13.93
N GLY A 398 3.68 -28.33 -14.77
CA GLY A 398 5.04 -28.64 -14.32
C GLY A 398 5.70 -27.44 -13.66
N TRP A 399 5.67 -26.28 -14.32
CA TRP A 399 6.25 -25.03 -13.82
C TRP A 399 5.67 -24.62 -12.47
N VAL A 400 4.34 -24.62 -12.37
CA VAL A 400 3.63 -24.21 -11.15
C VAL A 400 3.87 -25.21 -10.01
N THR A 401 3.90 -26.50 -10.32
CA THR A 401 4.19 -27.53 -9.30
C THR A 401 5.60 -27.39 -8.75
N ALA A 402 6.61 -27.19 -9.61
CA ALA A 402 7.99 -26.99 -9.16
C ALA A 402 8.15 -25.75 -8.27
N PHE A 403 7.41 -24.68 -8.58
CA PHE A 403 7.34 -23.50 -7.74
C PHE A 403 6.77 -23.80 -6.36
N PHE A 404 5.60 -24.43 -6.28
CA PHE A 404 4.98 -24.75 -4.98
C PHE A 404 5.74 -25.82 -4.19
N ASP A 405 6.37 -26.80 -4.84
CA ASP A 405 7.26 -27.75 -4.18
C ASP A 405 8.44 -27.01 -3.52
N SER A 406 8.96 -25.95 -4.17
CA SER A 406 9.99 -25.09 -3.60
C SER A 406 9.49 -24.26 -2.41
N VAL A 407 8.26 -23.74 -2.47
CA VAL A 407 7.61 -23.03 -1.35
C VAL A 407 7.45 -23.98 -0.15
N ILE A 408 6.90 -25.18 -0.38
CA ILE A 408 6.67 -26.18 0.67
C ILE A 408 7.99 -26.59 1.32
N ALA A 409 9.03 -26.88 0.51
CA ALA A 409 10.36 -27.21 1.02
C ALA A 409 10.94 -26.08 1.88
N ALA A 410 10.79 -24.82 1.43
CA ALA A 410 11.26 -23.65 2.16
C ALA A 410 10.52 -23.44 3.48
N ILE A 411 9.18 -23.55 3.50
CA ILE A 411 8.37 -23.47 4.73
C ILE A 411 8.77 -24.57 5.71
N ALA A 412 8.93 -25.80 5.23
CA ALA A 412 9.33 -26.94 6.07
C ALA A 412 10.74 -26.74 6.67
N SER A 413 11.69 -26.25 5.87
CA SER A 413 13.07 -25.97 6.33
C SER A 413 13.14 -24.83 7.35
N LEU A 414 12.41 -23.74 7.12
CA LEU A 414 12.37 -22.61 8.03
C LEU A 414 11.62 -22.98 9.33
N GLY A 415 10.57 -23.80 9.24
CA GLY A 415 9.82 -24.32 10.37
C GLY A 415 9.40 -23.22 11.35
N ALA A 416 9.70 -23.41 12.64
CA ALA A 416 9.38 -22.45 13.70
C ALA A 416 10.11 -21.08 13.59
N LYS A 417 11.06 -20.93 12.65
CA LYS A 417 11.75 -19.65 12.40
C LYS A 417 10.89 -18.70 11.56
N LEU A 418 9.91 -19.22 10.81
CA LEU A 418 9.02 -18.43 9.95
C LEU A 418 7.71 -18.12 10.68
N ARG A 419 7.26 -16.87 10.59
CA ARG A 419 5.92 -16.43 11.01
C ARG A 419 5.28 -15.58 9.91
N LEU A 420 4.06 -15.94 9.53
CA LEU A 420 3.21 -15.16 8.62
C LEU A 420 2.13 -14.43 9.42
N ASP A 421 1.96 -13.15 9.16
CA ASP A 421 1.01 -12.27 9.84
C ASP A 421 0.08 -11.65 8.79
N PHE A 422 -1.17 -12.09 8.75
CA PHE A 422 -2.13 -11.60 7.76
C PHE A 422 -2.94 -10.44 8.34
N ILE A 423 -3.06 -9.37 7.57
CA ILE A 423 -3.80 -8.16 7.94
C ILE A 423 -4.74 -7.78 6.78
N HIS A 424 -6.04 -7.84 7.03
CA HIS A 424 -7.05 -7.36 6.09
C HIS A 424 -7.35 -5.87 6.35
N GLY A 425 -6.96 -5.01 5.41
CA GLY A 425 -7.20 -3.58 5.50
C GLY A 425 -6.39 -2.73 4.54
N GLU A 426 -6.60 -1.42 4.60
CA GLU A 426 -5.85 -0.44 3.80
C GLU A 426 -4.47 -0.18 4.42
N ILE A 427 -3.41 -0.23 3.62
CA ILE A 427 -2.03 -0.14 4.14
C ILE A 427 -1.79 1.12 4.98
N GLN A 428 -2.35 2.26 4.57
CA GLN A 428 -2.15 3.53 5.26
C GLN A 428 -2.78 3.48 6.66
N SER A 429 -4.03 3.02 6.74
CA SER A 429 -4.77 2.90 7.99
C SER A 429 -4.17 1.85 8.92
N GLU A 430 -3.79 0.68 8.42
CA GLU A 430 -3.23 -0.37 9.27
C GLU A 430 -1.84 0.02 9.79
N LEU A 431 -0.96 0.59 8.97
CA LEU A 431 0.34 1.07 9.44
C LEU A 431 0.20 2.22 10.46
N LEU A 432 -0.79 3.09 10.29
CA LEU A 432 -1.11 4.12 11.28
C LEU A 432 -1.58 3.51 12.60
N ARG A 433 -2.46 2.50 12.57
CA ARG A 433 -2.92 1.80 13.79
C ARG A 433 -1.79 1.07 14.49
N ILE A 434 -0.93 0.38 13.75
CA ILE A 434 0.25 -0.31 14.28
C ILE A 434 1.17 0.68 15.01
N ARG A 435 1.42 1.86 14.41
CA ARG A 435 2.25 2.90 15.05
C ARG A 435 1.57 3.59 16.23
N ALA A 436 0.25 3.68 16.23
CA ALA A 436 -0.50 4.32 17.31
C ALA A 436 -0.63 3.44 18.55
N HIS A 437 -0.66 2.11 18.37
CA HIS A 437 -0.84 1.12 19.45
C HIS A 437 0.15 -0.05 19.30
N PRO A 438 1.46 0.22 19.35
CA PRO A 438 2.48 -0.81 19.12
C PRO A 438 2.51 -1.87 20.23
N GLU A 439 2.05 -1.55 21.45
CA GLU A 439 2.22 -2.36 22.65
C GLU A 439 1.57 -3.74 22.49
N ALA A 440 0.35 -3.77 21.95
CA ALA A 440 -0.39 -5.02 21.73
C ALA A 440 0.33 -5.98 20.78
N ARG A 441 0.97 -5.45 19.73
CA ARG A 441 1.72 -6.24 18.76
C ARG A 441 3.06 -6.69 19.32
N VAL A 442 3.77 -5.81 20.02
CA VAL A 442 5.03 -6.14 20.69
C VAL A 442 4.84 -7.24 21.74
N ALA A 443 3.74 -7.19 22.52
CA ALA A 443 3.41 -8.23 23.49
C ALA A 443 3.19 -9.61 22.86
N GLN A 444 2.76 -9.66 21.60
CA GLN A 444 2.59 -10.89 20.81
C GLN A 444 3.87 -11.29 20.05
N GLY A 445 4.95 -10.51 20.17
CA GLY A 445 6.17 -10.69 19.40
C GLY A 445 5.98 -10.44 17.90
N LEU A 446 5.04 -9.57 17.53
CA LEU A 446 4.78 -9.16 16.15
C LEU A 446 5.56 -7.89 15.79
N PRO A 447 5.98 -7.74 14.52
CA PRO A 447 6.70 -6.55 14.09
C PRO A 447 5.80 -5.31 14.09
N VAL A 448 6.43 -4.19 14.43
CA VAL A 448 5.88 -2.82 14.30
C VAL A 448 6.70 -1.95 13.33
N VAL A 449 7.87 -2.45 12.92
CA VAL A 449 8.79 -1.86 11.93
C VAL A 449 9.37 -2.96 11.06
N TYR A 450 9.73 -2.62 9.81
CA TYR A 450 10.10 -3.57 8.76
C TYR A 450 11.43 -3.23 8.11
N MET A 451 12.22 -4.26 7.76
CA MET A 451 13.48 -4.12 7.04
C MET A 451 13.24 -3.80 5.57
N LYS A 452 12.30 -4.52 4.94
CA LYS A 452 11.85 -4.23 3.58
C LYS A 452 10.33 -4.22 3.52
N VAL A 453 9.81 -3.33 2.68
CA VAL A 453 8.40 -3.28 2.30
C VAL A 453 8.31 -3.42 0.79
N TRP A 454 7.42 -4.28 0.30
CA TRP A 454 6.99 -4.30 -1.09
C TRP A 454 5.55 -3.88 -1.22
N LEU A 455 5.25 -3.08 -2.22
CA LEU A 455 3.91 -2.62 -2.55
C LEU A 455 3.59 -2.98 -4.00
N SER A 456 2.81 -4.04 -4.23
CA SER A 456 2.40 -4.41 -5.60
C SER A 456 1.22 -3.55 -6.05
N ASN A 457 1.47 -2.65 -7.00
CA ASN A 457 0.53 -1.69 -7.56
C ASN A 457 -0.12 -0.71 -6.54
N VAL A 458 0.16 -0.83 -5.24
CA VAL A 458 -0.49 -0.03 -4.18
C VAL A 458 -0.29 1.48 -4.34
N PRO A 459 0.88 2.02 -4.74
CA PRO A 459 1.08 3.47 -4.84
C PRO A 459 0.05 4.18 -5.71
N ASP A 460 -0.46 3.51 -6.74
CA ASP A 460 -1.51 4.03 -7.62
C ASP A 460 -2.81 4.36 -6.87
N TYR A 461 -3.04 3.70 -5.72
CA TYR A 461 -4.24 3.86 -4.89
C TYR A 461 -3.98 4.66 -3.61
N ILE A 462 -2.73 5.00 -3.31
CA ILE A 462 -2.37 5.69 -2.06
C ILE A 462 -1.72 7.07 -2.27
N ASN A 463 -1.87 7.67 -3.45
CA ASN A 463 -1.26 8.94 -3.84
C ASN A 463 0.27 8.86 -4.03
N GLY A 464 0.70 7.77 -4.66
CA GLY A 464 2.07 7.55 -5.15
C GLY A 464 3.15 7.76 -4.10
N SER A 465 4.22 8.45 -4.52
CA SER A 465 5.39 8.73 -3.69
C SER A 465 5.08 9.49 -2.41
N LEU A 466 4.12 10.44 -2.44
CA LEU A 466 3.70 11.18 -1.25
C LEU A 466 3.07 10.26 -0.21
N GLY A 467 2.17 9.37 -0.66
CA GLY A 467 1.55 8.38 0.20
C GLY A 467 2.55 7.42 0.83
N THR A 468 3.46 6.88 0.02
CA THR A 468 4.52 5.99 0.50
C THR A 468 5.41 6.69 1.53
N ALA A 469 5.82 7.93 1.29
CA ALA A 469 6.65 8.70 2.20
C ALA A 469 5.96 9.00 3.55
N VAL A 470 4.67 9.32 3.53
CA VAL A 470 3.91 9.71 4.74
C VAL A 470 3.44 8.50 5.54
N PHE A 471 3.01 7.43 4.87
CA PHE A 471 2.32 6.31 5.54
C PHE A 471 3.17 5.05 5.67
N VAL A 472 4.12 4.80 4.76
CA VAL A 472 4.87 3.53 4.69
C VAL A 472 6.28 3.69 5.23
N VAL A 473 7.06 4.66 4.74
CA VAL A 473 8.44 4.90 5.18
C VAL A 473 8.59 5.04 6.71
N PRO A 474 7.65 5.65 7.46
CA PRO A 474 7.77 5.73 8.92
C PRO A 474 7.65 4.39 9.67
N SER A 475 7.35 3.30 8.97
CA SER A 475 7.34 1.93 9.50
C SER A 475 8.59 1.14 9.10
N LEU A 476 9.61 1.79 8.54
CA LEU A 476 10.91 1.17 8.24
C LEU A 476 11.84 1.21 9.47
N GLN A 477 12.69 0.19 9.63
CA GLN A 477 13.55 0.03 10.82
C GLN A 477 14.65 1.10 10.90
N ASP A 478 15.45 1.24 9.84
CA ASP A 478 16.59 2.16 9.80
C ASP A 478 16.95 2.59 8.38
N THR A 479 18.06 3.32 8.21
CA THR A 479 18.51 3.87 6.92
C THR A 479 18.93 2.83 5.87
N ARG A 480 19.09 1.56 6.27
CA ARG A 480 19.34 0.40 5.39
C ARG A 480 18.02 -0.23 4.90
N SER A 481 16.91 0.10 5.55
CA SER A 481 15.59 -0.38 5.18
C SER A 481 15.04 0.39 3.98
N SER A 482 14.15 -0.24 3.22
CA SER A 482 13.52 0.39 2.05
C SER A 482 12.06 -0.04 1.87
N ALA A 483 11.28 0.83 1.26
CA ALA A 483 9.94 0.55 0.78
C ALA A 483 9.96 0.68 -0.74
N SER A 484 9.74 -0.43 -1.42
CA SER A 484 9.77 -0.54 -2.88
C SER A 484 8.40 -0.89 -3.44
N ALA A 485 8.12 -0.49 -4.67
CA ALA A 485 6.82 -0.67 -5.29
C ALA A 485 6.90 -0.65 -6.82
N ASN A 486 6.00 -1.34 -7.49
CA ASN A 486 5.72 -1.12 -8.92
C ASN A 486 4.41 -0.34 -9.12
N HIS A 487 4.17 0.09 -10.35
CA HIS A 487 2.99 0.86 -10.76
C HIS A 487 2.47 0.26 -12.05
N LEU A 488 1.21 -0.17 -12.08
CA LEU A 488 0.63 -0.81 -13.27
C LEU A 488 -0.60 -0.06 -13.76
N LEU A 489 -1.40 0.48 -12.82
CA LEU A 489 -2.63 1.17 -13.19
C LEU A 489 -2.34 2.52 -13.85
N ASN A 490 -1.50 3.35 -13.22
CA ASN A 490 -1.20 4.68 -13.74
C ASN A 490 0.06 4.72 -14.61
N PHE A 491 0.79 3.61 -14.76
CA PHE A 491 1.99 3.52 -15.59
C PHE A 491 1.83 4.15 -17.00
N PRO A 492 0.72 3.95 -17.74
CA PRO A 492 0.56 4.56 -19.07
C PRO A 492 0.66 6.09 -19.06
N ALA A 493 0.36 6.76 -17.94
CA ALA A 493 0.48 8.22 -17.81
C ALA A 493 1.94 8.69 -17.77
N PHE A 494 2.88 7.81 -17.41
CA PHE A 494 4.28 8.16 -17.18
C PHE A 494 5.23 7.63 -18.24
N MET A 495 4.75 6.89 -19.26
CA MET A 495 5.60 6.29 -20.30
C MET A 495 6.47 7.31 -21.03
N ALA A 496 5.94 8.52 -21.28
CA ALA A 496 6.68 9.58 -21.97
C ALA A 496 7.71 10.28 -21.08
N GLU A 497 7.47 10.35 -19.76
CA GLU A 497 8.32 11.03 -18.80
C GLU A 497 8.34 10.29 -17.45
N PRO A 498 9.08 9.16 -17.33
CA PRO A 498 9.03 8.29 -16.16
C PRO A 498 9.44 8.97 -14.85
N ARG A 499 10.30 9.99 -14.95
CA ARG A 499 10.82 10.78 -13.82
C ARG A 499 9.80 11.78 -13.26
N SER A 500 8.73 12.08 -14.00
CA SER A 500 7.64 12.96 -13.56
C SER A 500 6.77 12.34 -12.45
N PHE A 501 6.97 11.06 -12.10
CA PHE A 501 6.22 10.34 -11.07
C PHE A 501 6.21 11.08 -9.72
N ALA A 502 7.39 11.49 -9.25
CA ALA A 502 7.52 12.23 -7.99
C ALA A 502 6.83 13.60 -8.05
N GLU A 503 6.97 14.32 -9.16
CA GLU A 503 6.38 15.64 -9.36
C GLU A 503 4.85 15.56 -9.46
N THR A 504 4.32 14.49 -10.03
CA THR A 504 2.89 14.25 -10.17
C THR A 504 2.20 14.01 -8.83
N TYR A 505 2.78 13.13 -7.99
CA TYR A 505 2.14 12.74 -6.74
C TYR A 505 2.52 13.59 -5.53
N ALA A 506 3.76 14.08 -5.48
CA ALA A 506 4.29 14.84 -4.35
C ALA A 506 4.51 16.32 -4.67
N HIS A 507 4.40 16.74 -5.92
CA HIS A 507 4.75 18.11 -6.37
C HIS A 507 6.15 18.54 -5.95
N LEU A 508 7.07 17.58 -5.94
CA LEU A 508 8.48 17.73 -5.57
C LEU A 508 9.34 16.88 -6.49
N GLN A 509 10.58 17.29 -6.68
CA GLN A 509 11.59 16.41 -7.26
C GLN A 509 12.08 15.42 -6.21
N ALA A 510 12.46 14.22 -6.64
CA ALA A 510 12.92 13.16 -5.74
C ALA A 510 14.11 13.60 -4.85
N LYS A 511 14.97 14.48 -5.37
CA LYS A 511 16.12 15.05 -4.64
C LYS A 511 15.72 15.91 -3.44
N ASP A 512 14.51 16.47 -3.45
CA ASP A 512 14.01 17.37 -2.40
C ASP A 512 13.29 16.60 -1.26
N PHE A 513 13.02 15.30 -1.46
CA PHE A 513 12.32 14.47 -0.48
C PHE A 513 12.99 14.46 0.91
N PRO A 514 14.33 14.47 1.06
CA PRO A 514 14.94 14.49 2.38
C PRO A 514 14.55 15.72 3.20
N SER A 515 14.50 16.90 2.56
CA SER A 515 14.19 18.17 3.20
C SER A 515 12.69 18.34 3.47
N TYR A 516 11.82 17.89 2.56
CA TYR A 516 10.36 18.04 2.72
C TYR A 516 9.72 16.88 3.49
N LEU A 517 10.04 15.65 3.13
CA LEU A 517 9.31 14.45 3.54
C LEU A 517 10.09 13.57 4.51
N GLY A 518 11.36 13.86 4.77
CA GLY A 518 12.16 13.05 5.70
C GLY A 518 12.43 11.64 5.17
N CYS A 519 12.58 11.48 3.85
CA CYS A 519 12.98 10.25 3.20
C CYS A 519 13.84 10.53 1.98
N ARG A 520 14.61 9.56 1.50
CA ARG A 520 15.39 9.66 0.25
C ARG A 520 14.84 8.68 -0.79
N ALA A 521 14.87 9.07 -2.05
CA ALA A 521 14.66 8.15 -3.15
C ALA A 521 15.93 7.33 -3.38
N ILE A 522 15.82 6.01 -3.35
CA ILE A 522 16.84 5.10 -3.90
C ILE A 522 16.64 5.02 -5.41
N TYR A 523 15.40 4.87 -5.84
CA TYR A 523 15.00 4.81 -7.24
C TYR A 523 13.60 5.42 -7.40
N MET A 524 13.35 6.18 -8.47
CA MET A 524 12.12 6.96 -8.62
C MET A 524 11.74 7.15 -10.09
N GLU A 525 11.47 6.05 -10.78
CA GLU A 525 10.96 6.05 -12.14
C GLU A 525 9.69 5.19 -12.22
N ALA A 526 8.66 5.68 -12.90
CA ALA A 526 7.37 4.99 -12.96
C ALA A 526 7.40 3.67 -13.74
N ILE A 527 8.40 3.47 -14.61
CA ILE A 527 8.42 2.35 -15.55
C ILE A 527 8.76 1.01 -14.88
N ASP A 528 9.62 1.02 -13.87
CA ASP A 528 10.02 -0.20 -13.19
C ASP A 528 9.52 -0.18 -11.73
N VAL A 529 10.44 0.08 -10.81
CA VAL A 529 10.23 0.11 -9.37
C VAL A 529 10.37 1.56 -8.90
N THR A 530 9.73 1.91 -7.80
CA THR A 530 10.12 3.10 -7.02
C THR A 530 10.53 2.62 -5.65
N SER A 531 11.56 3.20 -5.08
CA SER A 531 12.10 2.78 -3.79
C SER A 531 12.48 3.99 -2.94
N LEU A 532 11.95 4.02 -1.72
CA LEU A 532 12.20 5.05 -0.72
C LEU A 532 12.87 4.44 0.51
N ALA A 533 13.80 5.17 1.10
CA ALA A 533 14.44 4.83 2.37
C ALA A 533 14.28 5.98 3.38
N PRO A 534 14.24 5.68 4.69
CA PRO A 534 14.19 6.72 5.69
C PRO A 534 15.55 7.42 5.78
N VAL A 535 15.52 8.63 6.31
CA VAL A 535 16.70 9.38 6.75
C VAL A 535 16.55 9.68 8.24
N PRO A 536 17.63 9.97 8.98
CA PRO A 536 17.53 10.30 10.40
C PRO A 536 16.58 11.48 10.64
N LEU A 537 15.67 11.34 11.61
CA LEU A 537 14.70 12.36 12.01
C LEU A 537 14.83 12.68 13.51
N PRO A 538 14.50 13.92 13.94
CA PRO A 538 14.14 15.06 13.10
C PRO A 538 15.33 15.58 12.29
N ARG A 539 15.07 16.19 11.14
CA ARG A 539 16.09 16.85 10.33
C ARG A 539 16.53 18.16 11.01
N PRO A 540 17.83 18.48 11.02
CA PRO A 540 18.32 19.78 11.42
C PRO A 540 17.69 20.92 10.60
N ASN A 541 17.45 22.07 11.24
CA ASN A 541 16.83 23.23 10.58
C ASN A 541 17.53 23.68 9.27
N PRO A 542 18.88 23.66 9.15
CA PRO A 542 19.55 23.98 7.88
C PRO A 542 19.24 23.02 6.72
N GLU A 543 18.77 21.82 7.03
CA GLU A 543 18.43 20.79 6.04
C GLU A 543 16.94 20.79 5.67
N LEU A 544 16.12 21.55 6.40
CA LEU A 544 14.72 21.78 6.10
C LEU A 544 14.56 22.95 5.12
N VAL A 545 13.45 22.99 4.40
CA VAL A 545 13.18 24.16 3.54
C VAL A 545 12.69 25.35 4.34
N PRO A 546 12.92 26.58 3.85
CA PRO A 546 12.38 27.78 4.48
C PRO A 546 10.85 27.75 4.59
N ARG A 547 10.30 28.36 5.64
CA ARG A 547 8.85 28.44 5.92
C ARG A 547 8.01 28.84 4.71
N ALA A 548 8.46 29.83 3.93
CA ALA A 548 7.73 30.30 2.75
C ALA A 548 7.60 29.23 1.66
N ALA A 549 8.67 28.45 1.43
CA ALA A 549 8.67 27.34 0.47
C ALA A 549 7.75 26.20 0.97
N LEU A 550 7.83 25.85 2.26
CA LEU A 550 6.95 24.87 2.88
C LEU A 550 5.47 25.25 2.71
N TYR A 551 5.11 26.50 3.01
CA TYR A 551 3.73 26.97 2.90
C TYR A 551 3.22 26.94 1.46
N SER A 552 4.08 27.30 0.51
CA SER A 552 3.74 27.24 -0.91
C SER A 552 3.46 25.81 -1.36
N TRP A 553 4.32 24.87 -0.98
CA TRP A 553 4.13 23.46 -1.28
C TRP A 553 2.88 22.87 -0.61
N LEU A 554 2.67 23.13 0.69
CA LEU A 554 1.48 22.69 1.43
C LEU A 554 0.19 23.23 0.81
N THR A 555 0.20 24.49 0.39
CA THR A 555 -0.93 25.10 -0.31
C THR A 555 -1.22 24.35 -1.60
N ARG A 556 -0.21 24.03 -2.40
CA ARG A 556 -0.38 23.26 -3.65
C ARG A 556 -1.01 21.89 -3.38
N ILE A 557 -0.49 21.14 -2.40
CA ILE A 557 -1.01 19.82 -2.02
C ILE A 557 -2.47 19.92 -1.55
N PHE A 558 -2.79 20.90 -0.72
CA PHE A 558 -4.15 21.17 -0.26
C PHE A 558 -5.11 21.43 -1.42
N LEU A 559 -4.73 22.30 -2.36
CA LEU A 559 -5.54 22.60 -3.56
C LEU A 559 -5.77 21.35 -4.41
N CYS A 560 -4.74 20.55 -4.66
CA CYS A 560 -4.86 19.31 -5.44
C CYS A 560 -5.69 18.23 -4.71
N THR A 561 -5.77 18.28 -3.39
CA THR A 561 -6.61 17.38 -2.58
C THR A 561 -8.10 17.74 -2.75
N LEU A 562 -8.41 19.04 -2.78
CA LEU A 562 -9.77 19.57 -2.93
C LEU A 562 -10.27 19.56 -4.39
N ILE A 563 -9.41 19.93 -5.32
CA ILE A 563 -9.73 20.15 -6.72
C ILE A 563 -9.03 19.07 -7.52
N SER A 564 -9.81 18.10 -8.01
CA SER A 564 -9.27 17.13 -8.97
C SER A 564 -8.89 17.84 -10.27
N GLY A 565 -7.63 17.71 -10.69
CA GLY A 565 -7.17 18.18 -11.98
C GLY A 565 -8.01 17.58 -13.12
N LYS A 566 -8.26 18.38 -14.16
CA LYS A 566 -8.76 17.88 -15.43
C LYS A 566 -7.55 17.52 -16.29
N ASN A 567 -7.17 16.25 -16.33
CA ASN A 567 -6.14 15.79 -17.28
C ASN A 567 -6.82 15.43 -18.62
N PRO A 568 -6.42 16.03 -19.76
CA PRO A 568 -6.94 15.70 -21.09
C PRO A 568 -6.38 14.40 -21.69
N THR A 569 -5.44 13.72 -21.04
CA THR A 569 -4.88 12.45 -21.55
C THR A 569 -5.82 11.26 -21.31
N LEU A 570 -5.61 10.19 -22.10
CA LEU A 570 -6.35 8.92 -21.98
C LEU A 570 -6.04 8.16 -20.66
N ALA A 571 -4.93 8.47 -19.98
CA ALA A 571 -4.51 7.86 -18.71
C ALA A 571 -4.57 8.91 -17.59
N LYS A 572 -5.72 9.00 -16.91
CA LYS A 572 -5.97 9.99 -15.86
C LYS A 572 -5.46 9.49 -14.51
N VAL A 573 -4.39 10.09 -13.99
CA VAL A 573 -3.98 9.91 -12.59
C VAL A 573 -5.00 10.58 -11.67
N ILE A 574 -5.64 9.80 -10.80
CA ILE A 574 -6.63 10.31 -9.83
C ILE A 574 -6.00 10.27 -8.44
N ALA A 575 -5.73 11.44 -7.85
CA ALA A 575 -5.29 11.55 -6.47
C ALA A 575 -6.38 11.00 -5.52
N PRO A 576 -6.15 9.85 -4.87
CA PRO A 576 -7.20 9.12 -4.17
C PRO A 576 -7.38 9.62 -2.73
N THR A 577 -6.65 10.64 -2.28
CA THR A 577 -6.62 11.03 -0.86
C THR A 577 -7.70 12.05 -0.48
N THR A 578 -8.14 11.98 0.78
CA THR A 578 -9.05 12.93 1.43
C THR A 578 -8.28 13.98 2.24
N LEU A 579 -9.00 14.93 2.84
CA LEU A 579 -8.44 15.89 3.80
C LEU A 579 -7.82 15.22 5.04
N VAL A 580 -8.23 13.98 5.36
CA VAL A 580 -7.63 13.19 6.44
C VAL A 580 -6.16 12.90 6.13
N ALA A 581 -5.85 12.55 4.88
CA ALA A 581 -4.47 12.35 4.46
C ALA A 581 -3.63 13.63 4.57
N PHE A 582 -4.22 14.79 4.26
CA PHE A 582 -3.56 16.08 4.43
C PHE A 582 -3.23 16.38 5.90
N LEU A 583 -4.14 16.07 6.83
CA LEU A 583 -3.86 16.21 8.27
C LEU A 583 -2.73 15.26 8.71
N HIS A 584 -2.70 14.02 8.22
CA HIS A 584 -1.59 13.11 8.48
C HIS A 584 -0.26 13.60 7.89
N LEU A 585 -0.28 14.27 6.73
CA LEU A 585 0.90 14.94 6.20
C LEU A 585 1.41 16.00 7.18
N LEU A 586 0.54 16.86 7.73
CA LEU A 586 0.97 17.87 8.71
C LEU A 586 1.59 17.23 9.96
N ILE A 587 0.99 16.14 10.47
CA ILE A 587 1.54 15.38 11.60
C ILE A 587 2.91 14.79 11.25
N HIS A 588 3.06 14.24 10.04
CA HIS A 588 4.32 13.70 9.55
C HIS A 588 5.40 14.79 9.46
N LEU A 589 5.08 15.97 8.93
CA LEU A 589 6.04 17.09 8.83
C LEU A 589 6.55 17.55 10.20
N HIS A 590 5.73 17.47 11.25
CA HIS A 590 6.21 17.72 12.60
C HIS A 590 7.30 16.71 13.02
N ARG A 591 7.12 15.42 12.69
CA ARG A 591 8.13 14.36 12.91
C ARG A 591 9.38 14.58 12.05
N VAL A 592 9.23 15.10 10.83
CA VAL A 592 10.35 15.46 9.96
C VAL A 592 11.24 16.53 10.60
N GLY A 593 10.70 17.37 11.48
CA GLY A 593 11.44 18.42 12.21
C GLY A 593 10.89 19.82 11.99
N TYR A 594 9.83 19.99 11.21
CA TYR A 594 9.21 21.30 11.02
C TYR A 594 8.60 21.82 12.33
N PRO A 595 8.84 23.09 12.69
CA PRO A 595 8.33 23.66 13.93
C PRO A 595 6.79 23.58 14.00
N GLY A 596 6.25 23.07 15.10
CA GLY A 596 4.80 22.92 15.29
C GLY A 596 4.04 24.24 15.12
N HIS A 597 4.63 25.38 15.52
CA HIS A 597 4.03 26.69 15.32
C HIS A 597 3.94 27.11 13.84
N TRP A 598 4.84 26.65 12.96
CA TRP A 598 4.70 26.90 11.51
C TRP A 598 3.50 26.14 10.95
N LEU A 599 3.35 24.87 11.32
CA LEU A 599 2.24 24.03 10.85
C LEU A 599 0.90 24.52 11.41
N GLY A 600 0.89 24.91 12.69
CA GLY A 600 -0.26 25.49 13.37
C GLY A 600 -0.69 26.84 12.77
N ASP A 601 0.24 27.74 12.48
CA ASP A 601 -0.05 29.02 11.82
C ASP A 601 -0.65 28.82 10.42
N PHE A 602 -0.11 27.86 9.66
CA PHE A 602 -0.65 27.51 8.33
C PHE A 602 -2.07 26.96 8.43
N LEU A 603 -2.30 25.99 9.32
CA LEU A 603 -3.62 25.42 9.54
C LEU A 603 -4.61 26.48 10.08
N GLY A 604 -4.16 27.38 10.95
CA GLY A 604 -4.95 28.50 11.43
C GLY A 604 -5.39 29.44 10.30
N SER A 605 -4.53 29.70 9.33
CA SER A 605 -4.87 30.48 8.13
C SER A 605 -5.94 29.78 7.28
N LEU A 606 -5.83 28.46 7.10
CA LEU A 606 -6.84 27.66 6.39
C LEU A 606 -8.20 27.70 7.10
N LEU A 607 -8.22 27.37 8.40
CA LEU A 607 -9.45 27.31 9.20
C LEU A 607 -10.08 28.68 9.42
N GLY A 608 -9.27 29.74 9.43
CA GLY A 608 -9.70 31.13 9.56
C GLY A 608 -10.15 31.77 8.23
N ASN A 609 -10.21 31.02 7.13
CA ASN A 609 -10.53 31.55 5.80
C ASN A 609 -9.61 32.69 5.35
N ALA A 610 -8.35 32.66 5.76
CA ALA A 610 -7.36 33.70 5.50
C ALA A 610 -6.33 33.30 4.43
N LEU A 611 -6.41 32.08 3.89
CA LEU A 611 -5.51 31.64 2.83
C LEU A 611 -5.81 32.39 1.52
N VAL A 612 -4.90 33.28 1.14
CA VAL A 612 -4.85 33.91 -0.18
C VAL A 612 -3.61 33.39 -0.90
N THR A 613 -3.77 32.89 -2.12
CA THR A 613 -2.67 32.33 -2.89
C THR A 613 -2.85 32.57 -4.38
N ASP A 614 -1.74 32.83 -5.07
CA ASP A 614 -1.62 32.85 -6.52
C ASP A 614 -1.07 31.53 -7.08
N ILE A 615 -0.86 30.54 -6.21
CA ILE A 615 -0.33 29.23 -6.57
C ILE A 615 -1.34 28.55 -7.49
N ARG A 616 -0.88 28.30 -8.71
CA ARG A 616 -1.66 27.55 -9.69
C ARG A 616 -1.65 26.07 -9.31
N PRO A 617 -2.80 25.38 -9.41
CA PRO A 617 -2.82 23.92 -9.44
C PRO A 617 -1.85 23.43 -10.52
N TYR A 618 -1.15 22.33 -10.27
CA TYR A 618 -0.19 21.80 -11.23
C TYR A 618 -0.90 21.45 -12.55
N THR A 619 -0.54 22.15 -13.62
CA THR A 619 -0.92 21.82 -15.00
C THR A 619 0.38 21.50 -15.73
N GLU A 620 0.56 20.25 -16.19
CA GLU A 620 1.78 19.80 -16.85
C GLU A 620 2.22 20.72 -18.01
N HIS A 621 3.54 20.82 -18.18
CA HIS A 621 4.29 21.59 -19.18
C HIS A 621 4.21 23.12 -19.09
N GLN A 622 5.12 23.69 -18.30
CA GLN A 622 5.41 25.13 -18.32
C GLN A 622 6.08 25.64 -19.60
N GLU A 623 6.50 24.79 -20.56
CA GLU A 623 7.26 25.28 -21.71
C GLU A 623 6.61 25.15 -23.09
N ASN A 624 5.64 24.27 -23.35
CA ASN A 624 5.15 24.06 -24.73
C ASN A 624 3.65 24.26 -25.01
N ARG A 625 2.88 24.85 -24.09
CA ARG A 625 1.54 25.39 -24.43
C ARG A 625 1.31 26.76 -23.80
N LYS A 626 1.93 27.80 -24.38
CA LYS A 626 1.55 29.22 -24.16
C LYS A 626 0.18 29.58 -24.77
N VAL A 627 -0.52 28.64 -25.37
CA VAL A 627 -1.84 28.84 -25.97
C VAL A 627 -2.83 27.95 -25.20
N GLN A 628 -3.88 28.58 -24.67
CA GLN A 628 -5.10 27.93 -24.11
C GLN A 628 -5.21 27.66 -22.59
N ILE A 629 -4.52 28.42 -21.73
CA ILE A 629 -5.04 28.75 -20.38
C ILE A 629 -5.01 30.28 -20.18
N ARG A 630 -5.68 30.98 -21.09
CA ARG A 630 -6.18 32.36 -20.91
C ARG A 630 -7.68 32.34 -20.61
N GLN A 631 -8.15 31.36 -19.85
CA GLN A 631 -9.49 31.38 -19.27
C GLN A 631 -9.37 31.67 -17.76
N ASN A 632 -9.41 32.96 -17.43
CA ASN A 632 -10.00 33.57 -16.23
C ASN A 632 -9.73 32.95 -14.84
N TYR A 633 -8.46 32.77 -14.46
CA TYR A 633 -8.11 32.63 -13.04
C TYR A 633 -6.95 33.57 -12.69
N GLN A 634 -7.22 34.88 -12.60
CA GLN A 634 -6.21 35.85 -12.16
C GLN A 634 -6.09 35.97 -10.63
N GLN A 635 -6.96 35.32 -9.85
CA GLN A 635 -6.84 35.15 -8.40
C GLN A 635 -7.89 34.09 -7.99
N LEU A 636 -7.46 32.99 -7.36
CA LEU A 636 -8.40 32.01 -6.80
C LEU A 636 -8.61 32.34 -5.32
N PHE A 637 -9.69 33.07 -5.02
CA PHE A 637 -10.16 33.22 -3.64
C PHE A 637 -10.94 31.97 -3.28
N ILE A 638 -10.36 31.10 -2.45
CA ILE A 638 -11.08 29.96 -1.88
C ILE A 638 -11.58 30.39 -0.51
N ILE A 639 -12.86 30.70 -0.43
CA ILE A 639 -13.54 30.95 0.84
C ILE A 639 -14.20 29.63 1.26
N VAL A 640 -13.66 28.98 2.29
CA VAL A 640 -14.21 27.74 2.84
C VAL A 640 -15.29 28.10 3.86
N HIS A 641 -16.53 28.28 3.43
CA HIS A 641 -17.64 28.45 4.37
C HIS A 641 -17.93 27.13 5.10
N ASN A 642 -18.03 27.17 6.44
CA ASN A 642 -18.54 26.14 7.35
C ASN A 642 -18.34 24.67 6.94
N TRP A 643 -17.41 24.00 7.63
CA TRP A 643 -17.32 22.53 7.66
C TRP A 643 -18.66 21.96 8.16
N PRO A 644 -19.43 21.17 7.37
CA PRO A 644 -19.00 20.17 6.39
C PRO A 644 -19.37 20.48 4.92
N ILE A 645 -19.72 21.72 4.57
CA ILE A 645 -20.17 22.09 3.21
C ILE A 645 -19.18 23.09 2.61
N VAL A 646 -18.15 22.60 1.92
CA VAL A 646 -17.26 23.46 1.13
C VAL A 646 -18.03 24.04 -0.06
N LYS A 647 -18.55 25.27 0.08
CA LYS A 647 -19.02 26.08 -1.07
C LYS A 647 -17.84 26.85 -1.64
N LEU A 648 -17.36 26.46 -2.82
CA LEU A 648 -16.46 27.27 -3.63
C LEU A 648 -17.22 28.50 -4.15
N VAL A 649 -16.94 29.68 -3.62
CA VAL A 649 -17.45 30.94 -4.15
C VAL A 649 -16.37 31.57 -5.03
N MET A 650 -16.55 31.53 -6.34
CA MET A 650 -15.73 32.33 -7.26
C MET A 650 -16.21 33.78 -7.20
N SER A 651 -15.35 34.70 -6.74
CA SER A 651 -15.68 36.13 -6.69
C SER A 651 -15.45 36.78 -8.06
N PRO A 652 -16.47 37.40 -8.69
CA PRO A 652 -16.28 38.23 -9.88
C PRO A 652 -15.90 39.65 -9.43
N ARG A 653 -14.66 39.84 -8.98
CA ARG A 653 -14.10 41.19 -8.77
C ARG A 653 -12.70 41.26 -9.34
N ILE A 654 -12.64 41.60 -10.63
CA ILE A 654 -11.83 42.65 -11.28
C ILE A 654 -12.22 42.59 -12.76
N VAL A 655 -13.29 43.30 -13.13
CA VAL A 655 -13.51 43.78 -14.50
C VAL A 655 -13.98 45.22 -14.38
N THR A 656 -13.03 46.11 -14.13
CA THR A 656 -13.18 47.52 -14.44
C THR A 656 -11.94 47.90 -15.24
N ASN A 657 -12.17 48.43 -16.44
CA ASN A 657 -11.21 48.84 -17.48
C ASN A 657 -10.88 47.80 -18.56
N TRP A 658 -11.87 47.53 -19.42
CA TRP A 658 -11.64 47.47 -20.87
C TRP A 658 -12.97 47.72 -21.60
N LYS A 659 -13.30 48.99 -21.82
CA LYS A 659 -14.25 49.44 -22.85
C LYS A 659 -13.42 49.86 -24.06
N GLY A 660 -13.58 49.17 -25.19
CA GLY A 660 -13.06 49.60 -26.48
C GLY A 660 -12.58 48.44 -27.35
N LEU A 661 -13.03 48.42 -28.62
CA LEU A 661 -12.80 47.42 -29.69
C LEU A 661 -13.66 46.15 -29.53
N SER A 662 -14.94 46.14 -29.92
CA SER A 662 -15.51 46.26 -31.28
C SER A 662 -15.16 45.11 -32.23
N ARG A 663 -16.19 44.30 -32.50
CA ARG A 663 -16.60 43.70 -33.80
C ARG A 663 -15.58 42.90 -34.63
N ASN A 664 -15.88 41.61 -34.82
CA ASN A 664 -16.01 40.84 -36.09
C ASN A 664 -15.77 39.34 -35.79
N THR A 665 -16.81 38.51 -35.70
CA THR A 665 -17.48 37.71 -36.77
C THR A 665 -16.64 36.53 -37.28
N GLY A 666 -17.23 35.33 -37.24
CA GLY A 666 -16.74 34.11 -37.85
C GLY A 666 -17.11 32.89 -37.02
#